data_AF-A0A1V6A512-F1
#
_entry.id   AF-A0A1V6A512-F1
#
_cell.length_a   1.000
_cell.length_b   1.000
_cell.length_c   1.000
_cell.angle_alpha   90.00
_cell.angle_beta   90.00
_cell.angle_gamma   90.00
#
_symmetry.space_group_name_H-M   'P 1'
#
loop_
_entity.id
_entity.type
_entity.pdbx_description
1 polymer ?
#
loop_
_entity_poly.entity_id
_entity_poly.type
_entity_poly.pdbx_seq_one_letter_code
_entity_poly.pdbx_strand_id
1 'polypeptide(L)'
;MSTPNILPGTIINGCKVLKEIGSGGMGTVYKGIDEVLSRNVAIKIMHQPGQNSTGKTRFLREASAIANLDHKGIIKIYSYGEYENRPFFVMEYVNGWSLKDFISRYNYIHNSGTNPEDLRLAGYIKENDINGQFFLHDHIEKLTEDQIYPKKVRKLLTTAVSALAEAHRNGIIHRDIKSSNILVINDDNLKLIDFGLVKQSGTSDLTKDKSFMGTLSYAAPEQLMGERGEITFRTDIYSMGIVMYELATLTHPTQCDDEAATVTKIALGNITPPRQINPNISQEFEKIIMKCLSKEPAKRYANGKELESALLNTANDESWFSSFTQMLRGWFAKENSVPTPKPAIEVISASNIDPEKELSPAEVFLKSARKKFYRKFAVMEAIDDLRQAYELEKANTDILFLLCFALMTVSANSDLKNYINRTKVDNADWSPLQKGKFELIETLFLNRNYEKGLRIAERLSRVYPNDYDLQMAAFLCLETLGNYPKAIETGKAIEKIGKQNNIVPVVLSECYLSIMDFDNAINALQERISKYPDLYNLQLKVIQSLLLSGKCDEAKERAKQVSDKDPQNMFLLITLGRALACSKDYEKSFEAFRRAVGVKGDDGLRAWGYYSLYLLSELMGTNGARYLKKAKELKPTMNFLSNPELKKLVEKEDIISIQEELYNKPWLRAFQNYAHKICIDTMSIRSHTIGNYGVVSMFEIDPSGACSHHRLFCNFNPYDVEEQFGQLWLSQMPVSAFLDKEGNIVTTAAYKIENPIEGHLISLKFDKPWEAGSTSYIYCRQPDLELIEENGIVSFELPPLPQPARREQAFLVALPNNAEIQSLTNVPDEKIEYKGYSVLCFKPHLRAGETFNFKIYFKYS
;
A
#
# COMPACT_ATOMS: atom_id res chain seq x y z
N MET A 1 37.37 12.33 3.09
CA MET A 1 37.57 12.88 1.73
C MET A 1 36.69 12.08 0.80
N SER A 2 35.84 12.72 0.01
CA SER A 2 35.09 12.05 -1.05
C SER A 2 36.03 11.57 -2.14
N THR A 3 35.81 10.38 -2.67
CA THR A 3 36.55 9.85 -3.82
C THR A 3 36.20 10.65 -5.09
N PRO A 4 37.17 11.00 -5.95
CA PRO A 4 36.87 11.68 -7.20
C PRO A 4 36.13 10.74 -8.17
N ASN A 5 34.99 11.21 -8.67
CA ASN A 5 34.20 10.51 -9.68
C ASN A 5 34.93 10.51 -11.03
N ILE A 6 34.98 9.35 -11.69
CA ILE A 6 35.55 9.22 -13.03
C ILE A 6 34.51 9.69 -14.06
N LEU A 7 34.93 10.59 -14.95
CA LEU A 7 34.04 11.22 -15.92
C LEU A 7 33.79 10.32 -17.15
N PRO A 8 32.60 10.39 -17.77
CA PRO A 8 32.37 9.83 -19.11
C PRO A 8 33.43 10.29 -20.11
N GLY A 9 33.91 9.35 -20.92
CA GLY A 9 34.98 9.57 -21.91
C GLY A 9 36.40 9.23 -21.43
N THR A 10 36.63 9.01 -20.13
CA THR A 10 37.93 8.54 -19.61
C THR A 10 38.30 7.17 -20.21
N ILE A 11 39.56 6.98 -20.62
CA ILE A 11 40.07 5.70 -21.14
C ILE A 11 40.86 4.98 -20.05
N ILE A 12 40.49 3.73 -19.77
CA ILE A 12 41.11 2.85 -18.78
C ILE A 12 41.46 1.54 -19.48
N ASN A 13 42.76 1.26 -19.64
CA ASN A 13 43.27 0.03 -20.24
C ASN A 13 42.66 -0.29 -21.63
N GLY A 14 42.65 0.70 -22.51
CA GLY A 14 42.06 0.60 -23.86
C GLY A 14 40.52 0.61 -23.90
N CYS A 15 39.85 0.59 -22.74
CA CYS A 15 38.39 0.63 -22.64
C CYS A 15 37.92 2.03 -22.28
N LYS A 16 36.96 2.58 -23.02
CA LYS A 16 36.41 3.91 -22.81
C LYS A 16 35.21 3.85 -21.87
N VAL A 17 35.26 4.61 -20.78
CA VAL A 17 34.18 4.74 -19.78
C VAL A 17 33.02 5.51 -20.40
N LEU A 18 31.81 4.93 -20.33
CA LEU A 18 30.58 5.53 -20.85
C LEU A 18 29.72 6.13 -19.74
N LYS A 19 29.45 5.36 -18.69
CA LYS A 19 28.72 5.80 -17.50
C LYS A 19 28.98 4.90 -16.31
N GLU A 20 28.72 5.41 -15.12
CA GLU A 20 28.60 4.60 -13.90
C GLU A 20 27.38 3.66 -14.01
N ILE A 21 27.51 2.43 -13.50
CA ILE A 21 26.43 1.43 -13.45
C ILE A 21 26.21 0.82 -12.06
N GLY A 22 27.01 1.23 -11.07
CA GLY A 22 26.80 0.87 -9.66
C GLY A 22 28.01 1.24 -8.81
N SER A 23 27.76 1.58 -7.54
CA SER A 23 28.82 1.90 -6.56
C SER A 23 28.52 1.20 -5.24
N GLY A 24 29.55 0.68 -4.58
CA GLY A 24 29.43 -0.04 -3.32
C GLY A 24 30.73 0.00 -2.52
N GLY A 25 30.69 -0.46 -1.26
CA GLY A 25 31.76 -0.23 -0.27
C GLY A 25 33.16 -0.77 -0.59
N MET A 26 33.33 -1.54 -1.66
CA MET A 26 34.64 -1.99 -2.16
C MET A 26 35.11 -1.27 -3.43
N GLY A 27 34.20 -0.67 -4.21
CA GLY A 27 34.53 -0.10 -5.51
C GLY A 27 33.31 0.37 -6.33
N THR A 28 33.59 1.16 -7.36
CA THR A 28 32.60 1.60 -8.36
C THR A 28 32.74 0.79 -9.65
N VAL A 29 31.62 0.44 -10.27
CA VAL A 29 31.54 -0.26 -11.54
C VAL A 29 31.03 0.69 -12.63
N TYR A 30 31.77 0.78 -13.72
CA TYR A 30 31.45 1.57 -14.90
C TYR A 30 31.14 0.66 -16.08
N LYS A 31 30.17 1.05 -16.92
CA LYS A 31 30.04 0.48 -18.26
C LYS A 31 31.08 1.15 -19.16
N GLY A 32 31.85 0.34 -19.86
CA GLY A 32 32.76 0.79 -20.89
C GLY A 32 32.60 0.05 -22.21
N ILE A 33 33.32 0.53 -23.22
CA ILE A 33 33.48 -0.15 -24.51
C ILE A 33 34.97 -0.35 -24.80
N ASP A 34 35.32 -1.58 -25.14
CA ASP A 34 36.59 -1.95 -25.75
C ASP A 34 36.45 -1.64 -27.24
N GLU A 35 36.93 -0.46 -27.66
CA GLU A 35 36.72 0.06 -29.03
C GLU A 35 37.46 -0.80 -30.08
N VAL A 36 38.54 -1.49 -29.69
CA VAL A 36 39.33 -2.37 -30.57
C VAL A 36 38.58 -3.66 -30.88
N LEU A 37 38.01 -4.31 -29.85
CA LEU A 37 37.23 -5.55 -30.02
C LEU A 37 35.72 -5.29 -30.19
N SER A 38 35.30 -4.02 -30.28
CA SER A 38 33.92 -3.57 -30.46
C SER A 38 32.92 -4.23 -29.49
N ARG A 39 33.32 -4.39 -28.22
CA ARG A 39 32.53 -5.11 -27.19
C ARG A 39 32.28 -4.27 -25.95
N ASN A 40 31.10 -4.45 -25.35
CA ASN A 40 30.79 -3.88 -24.04
C ASN A 40 31.60 -4.61 -22.95
N VAL A 41 32.11 -3.84 -21.98
CA VAL A 41 32.84 -4.36 -20.82
C VAL A 41 32.34 -3.69 -19.54
N ALA A 42 32.45 -4.40 -18.41
CA ALA A 42 32.30 -3.81 -17.09
C ALA A 42 33.69 -3.49 -16.52
N ILE A 43 33.87 -2.28 -15.99
CA ILE A 43 35.14 -1.80 -15.43
C ILE A 43 34.91 -1.53 -13.94
N LYS A 44 35.36 -2.42 -13.05
CA LYS A 44 35.25 -2.26 -11.59
C LYS A 44 36.55 -1.66 -11.04
N ILE A 45 36.46 -0.57 -10.30
CA ILE A 45 37.61 0.19 -9.76
C ILE A 45 37.45 0.30 -8.25
N MET A 46 38.47 -0.15 -7.51
CA MET A 46 38.39 -0.27 -6.05
C MET A 46 38.52 1.11 -5.37
N HIS A 47 37.78 1.34 -4.26
CA HIS A 47 37.77 2.64 -3.58
C HIS A 47 39.02 2.93 -2.74
N GLN A 48 39.66 1.89 -2.19
CA GLN A 48 40.87 2.05 -1.38
C GLN A 48 42.13 2.03 -2.26
N PRO A 49 43.03 3.03 -2.15
CA PRO A 49 44.38 2.90 -2.69
C PRO A 49 45.12 1.82 -1.89
N GLY A 50 45.80 0.90 -2.57
CA GLY A 50 46.47 -0.23 -1.90
C GLY A 50 47.66 0.21 -1.05
N GLN A 51 47.43 0.55 0.23
CA GLN A 51 48.43 1.19 1.10
C GLN A 51 49.66 0.33 1.45
N ASN A 52 49.72 -0.94 1.03
CA ASN A 52 50.91 -1.77 1.18
C ASN A 52 51.12 -2.67 -0.05
N SER A 53 52.38 -2.85 -0.47
CA SER A 53 52.78 -3.68 -1.60
C SER A 53 52.29 -5.13 -1.48
N THR A 54 52.25 -5.68 -0.27
CA THR A 54 51.73 -7.04 0.02
C THR A 54 50.25 -7.19 -0.31
N GLY A 55 49.43 -6.17 -0.05
CA GLY A 55 47.99 -6.18 -0.36
C GLY A 55 47.74 -6.13 -1.87
N LYS A 56 48.53 -5.32 -2.58
CA LYS A 56 48.56 -5.25 -4.05
C LYS A 56 48.95 -6.58 -4.70
N THR A 57 50.02 -7.24 -4.23
CA THR A 57 50.41 -8.57 -4.74
C THR A 57 49.36 -9.64 -4.43
N ARG A 58 48.65 -9.55 -3.31
CA ARG A 58 47.55 -10.45 -2.95
C ARG A 58 46.35 -10.30 -3.91
N PHE A 59 45.87 -9.07 -4.11
CA PHE A 59 44.79 -8.76 -5.05
C PHE A 59 45.07 -9.28 -6.47
N LEU A 60 46.29 -9.07 -6.99
CA LEU A 60 46.68 -9.53 -8.33
C LEU A 60 46.78 -11.07 -8.43
N ARG A 61 47.12 -11.78 -7.35
CA ARG A 61 47.10 -13.25 -7.30
C ARG A 61 45.67 -13.80 -7.27
N GLU A 62 44.79 -13.19 -6.49
CA GLU A 62 43.37 -13.57 -6.41
C GLU A 62 42.68 -13.33 -7.78
N ALA A 63 42.92 -12.15 -8.39
CA ALA A 63 42.52 -11.83 -9.76
C ALA A 63 42.93 -12.90 -10.78
N SER A 64 44.20 -13.33 -10.73
CA SER A 64 44.73 -14.35 -11.65
C SER A 64 44.15 -15.75 -11.40
N ALA A 65 43.78 -16.09 -10.16
CA ALA A 65 43.17 -17.38 -9.86
C ALA A 65 41.75 -17.49 -10.43
N ILE A 66 40.97 -16.40 -10.36
CA ILE A 66 39.62 -16.32 -10.91
C ILE A 66 39.65 -16.31 -12.45
N ALA A 67 40.60 -15.58 -13.06
CA ALA A 67 40.74 -15.47 -14.51
C ALA A 67 41.03 -16.81 -15.22
N ASN A 68 41.53 -17.81 -14.49
CA ASN A 68 41.78 -19.16 -15.00
C ASN A 68 40.56 -20.11 -14.90
N LEU A 69 39.45 -19.67 -14.32
CA LEU A 69 38.21 -20.46 -14.25
C LEU A 69 37.41 -20.27 -15.55
N ASP A 70 37.14 -21.37 -16.27
CA ASP A 70 36.26 -21.38 -17.44
C ASP A 70 35.02 -22.23 -17.15
N HIS A 71 33.95 -21.57 -16.73
CA HIS A 71 32.66 -22.21 -16.44
C HIS A 71 31.51 -21.27 -16.81
N LYS A 72 30.44 -21.83 -17.38
CA LYS A 72 29.26 -21.06 -17.84
C LYS A 72 28.69 -20.15 -16.75
N GLY A 73 28.78 -20.59 -15.49
CA GLY A 73 28.29 -19.87 -14.31
C GLY A 73 29.33 -19.10 -13.50
N ILE A 74 30.47 -18.76 -14.08
CA ILE A 74 31.48 -17.87 -13.48
C ILE A 74 31.73 -16.70 -14.44
N ILE A 75 31.93 -15.49 -13.91
CA ILE A 75 32.23 -14.29 -14.70
C ILE A 75 33.60 -14.40 -15.37
N LYS A 76 33.71 -13.99 -16.64
CA LYS A 76 35.01 -13.97 -17.32
C LYS A 76 35.74 -12.64 -17.08
N ILE A 77 36.89 -12.70 -16.43
CA ILE A 77 37.83 -11.57 -16.32
C ILE A 77 38.64 -11.49 -17.61
N TYR A 78 38.68 -10.33 -18.27
CA TYR A 78 39.44 -10.11 -19.49
C TYR A 78 40.80 -9.47 -19.24
N SER A 79 40.87 -8.55 -18.26
CA SER A 79 42.11 -7.89 -17.86
C SER A 79 41.99 -7.31 -16.46
N TYR A 80 43.11 -7.01 -15.82
CA TYR A 80 43.18 -6.34 -14.52
C TYR A 80 44.45 -5.48 -14.48
N GLY A 81 44.46 -4.44 -13.64
CA GLY A 81 45.57 -3.51 -13.57
C GLY A 81 45.33 -2.41 -12.54
N GLU A 82 45.94 -1.24 -12.76
CA GLU A 82 45.79 -0.07 -11.89
C GLU A 82 45.51 1.21 -12.68
N TYR A 83 44.65 2.04 -12.11
CA TYR A 83 44.32 3.38 -12.62
C TYR A 83 44.35 4.35 -11.43
N GLU A 84 45.19 5.39 -11.49
CA GLU A 84 45.38 6.35 -10.38
C GLU A 84 45.67 5.70 -9.01
N ASN A 85 46.54 4.68 -8.99
CA ASN A 85 46.86 3.85 -7.81
C ASN A 85 45.66 3.07 -7.20
N ARG A 86 44.53 3.00 -7.91
CA ARG A 86 43.38 2.15 -7.58
C ARG A 86 43.40 0.89 -8.46
N PRO A 87 43.35 -0.32 -7.89
CA PRO A 87 43.23 -1.53 -8.67
C PRO A 87 41.91 -1.58 -9.46
N PHE A 88 41.92 -2.15 -10.65
CA PHE A 88 40.73 -2.35 -11.48
C PHE A 88 40.64 -3.75 -12.11
N PHE A 89 39.41 -4.13 -12.46
CA PHE A 89 39.08 -5.26 -13.34
C PHE A 89 38.36 -4.76 -14.60
N VAL A 90 38.73 -5.32 -15.75
CA VAL A 90 37.91 -5.31 -16.98
C VAL A 90 37.36 -6.72 -17.15
N MET A 91 36.04 -6.85 -17.12
CA MET A 91 35.34 -8.12 -17.12
C MET A 91 34.16 -8.13 -18.12
N GLU A 92 33.66 -9.33 -18.37
CA GLU A 92 32.43 -9.59 -19.13
C GLU A 92 31.29 -8.67 -18.66
N TYR A 93 30.74 -7.86 -19.57
CA TYR A 93 29.51 -7.12 -19.31
C TYR A 93 28.33 -8.09 -19.42
N VAL A 94 27.83 -8.57 -18.28
CA VAL A 94 26.61 -9.38 -18.22
C VAL A 94 25.40 -8.46 -18.19
N ASN A 95 24.52 -8.60 -19.18
CA ASN A 95 23.24 -7.92 -19.21
C ASN A 95 22.18 -8.80 -18.52
N GLY A 96 21.92 -8.55 -17.24
CA GLY A 96 21.03 -9.37 -16.41
C GLY A 96 20.81 -8.72 -15.04
N TRP A 97 20.02 -9.35 -14.18
CA TRP A 97 19.73 -8.90 -12.82
C TRP A 97 20.51 -9.71 -11.79
N SER A 98 20.89 -9.12 -10.66
CA SER A 98 21.37 -9.94 -9.54
C SER A 98 20.20 -10.70 -8.91
N LEU A 99 20.47 -11.82 -8.24
CA LEU A 99 19.44 -12.49 -7.44
C LEU A 99 18.90 -11.56 -6.35
N LYS A 100 19.73 -10.64 -5.82
CA LYS A 100 19.24 -9.60 -4.91
C LYS A 100 18.21 -8.71 -5.60
N ASP A 101 18.49 -8.25 -6.81
CA ASP A 101 17.57 -7.37 -7.55
C ASP A 101 16.28 -8.12 -7.88
N PHE A 102 16.37 -9.38 -8.35
CA PHE A 102 15.22 -10.24 -8.59
C PHE A 102 14.35 -10.42 -7.33
N ILE A 103 14.96 -10.81 -6.19
CA ILE A 103 14.22 -11.02 -4.93
C ILE A 103 13.68 -9.70 -4.38
N SER A 104 14.44 -8.61 -4.46
CA SER A 104 14.00 -7.28 -4.02
C SER A 104 12.85 -6.78 -4.87
N ARG A 105 12.91 -6.98 -6.19
CA ARG A 105 11.89 -6.58 -7.16
C ARG A 105 10.63 -7.44 -7.08
N TYR A 106 10.78 -8.75 -6.86
CA TYR A 106 9.66 -9.63 -6.49
C TYR A 106 9.01 -9.17 -5.18
N ASN A 107 9.78 -8.97 -4.12
CA ASN A 107 9.26 -8.48 -2.85
C ASN A 107 8.63 -7.08 -3.00
N TYR A 108 9.10 -6.28 -3.94
CA TYR A 108 8.53 -4.99 -4.33
C TYR A 108 7.30 -5.09 -5.26
N ILE A 109 6.96 -6.26 -5.80
CA ILE A 109 5.68 -6.49 -6.49
C ILE A 109 4.64 -7.13 -5.54
N HIS A 110 5.09 -7.89 -4.53
CA HIS A 110 4.19 -8.72 -3.70
C HIS A 110 4.08 -8.37 -2.22
N ASN A 111 5.13 -7.79 -1.63
CA ASN A 111 5.18 -7.42 -0.21
C ASN A 111 5.05 -5.89 -0.01
N SER A 112 4.95 -5.14 -1.11
CA SER A 112 4.69 -3.69 -1.26
C SER A 112 3.20 -3.35 -1.45
N GLY A 113 2.33 -4.36 -1.33
CA GLY A 113 0.88 -4.19 -1.41
C GLY A 113 0.29 -3.82 -2.77
N THR A 114 1.09 -3.39 -3.76
CA THR A 114 0.64 -2.85 -5.05
C THR A 114 -0.06 -3.89 -5.94
N ASN A 115 -0.99 -3.47 -6.79
CA ASN A 115 -1.59 -4.34 -7.81
C ASN A 115 -0.63 -4.52 -9.00
N PRO A 116 -0.32 -5.75 -9.43
CA PRO A 116 0.53 -5.99 -10.58
C PRO A 116 0.05 -5.37 -11.91
N GLU A 117 -1.27 -5.26 -12.15
CA GLU A 117 -1.79 -4.59 -13.35
C GLU A 117 -1.59 -3.06 -13.28
N ASP A 118 -1.55 -2.46 -12.07
CA ASP A 118 -1.19 -1.05 -11.92
C ASP A 118 0.31 -0.84 -12.17
N LEU A 119 1.16 -1.74 -11.67
CA LEU A 119 2.61 -1.70 -11.95
C LEU A 119 2.87 -1.86 -13.46
N ARG A 120 2.06 -2.64 -14.17
CA ARG A 120 2.09 -2.79 -15.64
C ARG A 120 1.59 -1.54 -16.37
N LEU A 121 0.46 -0.96 -15.96
CA LEU A 121 -0.08 0.29 -16.52
C LEU A 121 0.85 1.50 -16.25
N ALA A 122 1.58 1.49 -15.14
CA ALA A 122 2.62 2.48 -14.81
C ALA A 122 3.95 2.26 -15.56
N GLY A 123 4.04 1.27 -16.46
CA GLY A 123 5.27 0.91 -17.18
C GLY A 123 6.39 0.34 -16.30
N TYR A 124 6.10 0.07 -15.02
CA TYR A 124 7.04 -0.47 -14.04
C TYR A 124 7.28 -1.96 -14.28
N ILE A 125 6.23 -2.69 -14.67
CA ILE A 125 6.28 -4.03 -15.26
C ILE A 125 6.25 -3.90 -16.76
N LYS A 126 7.29 -4.43 -17.43
CA LYS A 126 7.33 -4.48 -18.90
C LYS A 126 6.30 -5.48 -19.40
N GLU A 127 5.67 -5.19 -20.54
CA GLU A 127 4.72 -6.13 -21.15
C GLU A 127 5.30 -7.54 -21.26
N ASN A 128 4.49 -8.54 -20.90
CA ASN A 128 4.88 -9.94 -20.93
C ASN A 128 5.37 -10.33 -22.32
N ASP A 129 6.69 -10.44 -22.49
CA ASP A 129 7.23 -11.31 -23.53
C ASP A 129 6.81 -12.73 -23.15
N ILE A 130 5.87 -13.28 -23.90
CA ILE A 130 5.29 -14.60 -23.69
C ILE A 130 6.35 -15.71 -23.92
N ASN A 131 7.51 -15.35 -24.50
CA ASN A 131 8.69 -16.20 -24.65
C ASN A 131 9.86 -15.75 -23.75
N GLY A 132 9.63 -14.79 -22.86
CA GLY A 132 10.62 -14.17 -21.98
C GLY A 132 11.13 -15.13 -20.91
N GLN A 133 12.37 -14.90 -20.48
CA GLN A 133 13.03 -15.72 -19.46
C GLN A 133 12.48 -15.36 -18.07
N PHE A 134 11.89 -16.35 -17.41
CA PHE A 134 11.35 -16.29 -16.04
C PHE A 134 12.16 -15.42 -15.09
N PHE A 135 13.43 -15.72 -14.82
CA PHE A 135 14.18 -14.99 -13.78
C PHE A 135 14.65 -13.58 -14.21
N LEU A 136 14.29 -13.12 -15.42
CA LEU A 136 14.61 -11.79 -15.96
C LEU A 136 13.36 -10.99 -16.38
N HIS A 137 12.18 -11.37 -15.88
CA HIS A 137 10.99 -10.54 -15.97
C HIS A 137 10.31 -10.37 -14.61
N ASP A 138 9.32 -9.47 -14.59
CA ASP A 138 8.56 -9.12 -13.41
C ASP A 138 7.45 -10.14 -13.17
N HIS A 139 7.51 -10.82 -12.03
CA HIS A 139 6.47 -11.76 -11.65
C HIS A 139 5.31 -11.00 -11.05
N ILE A 140 4.19 -11.09 -11.76
CA ILE A 140 2.88 -10.54 -11.38
C ILE A 140 2.18 -11.46 -10.37
N GLU A 141 2.48 -12.76 -10.42
CA GLU A 141 1.90 -13.79 -9.57
C GLU A 141 2.88 -14.17 -8.47
N LYS A 142 2.39 -14.38 -7.24
CA LYS A 142 3.26 -14.70 -6.11
C LYS A 142 3.94 -16.04 -6.36
N LEU A 143 5.26 -16.00 -6.50
CA LEU A 143 6.13 -17.13 -6.79
C LEU A 143 6.17 -18.13 -5.63
N THR A 144 6.09 -17.68 -4.38
CA THR A 144 5.89 -18.60 -3.24
C THR A 144 4.54 -19.28 -3.27
N GLU A 145 3.58 -18.81 -4.07
CA GLU A 145 2.28 -19.41 -4.27
C GLU A 145 2.21 -20.25 -5.57
N ASP A 146 3.19 -20.17 -6.49
CA ASP A 146 3.25 -20.92 -7.77
C ASP A 146 3.84 -22.36 -7.62
N GLN A 147 3.17 -23.37 -8.20
CA GLN A 147 3.62 -24.78 -8.24
C GLN A 147 4.93 -25.01 -8.99
N ILE A 148 5.20 -24.16 -9.97
CA ILE A 148 6.28 -24.28 -10.95
C ILE A 148 7.53 -23.57 -10.44
N TYR A 149 7.38 -22.51 -9.64
CA TYR A 149 8.48 -21.74 -9.07
C TYR A 149 9.53 -22.59 -8.33
N PRO A 150 9.19 -23.49 -7.37
CA PRO A 150 10.19 -24.36 -6.74
C PRO A 150 10.98 -25.22 -7.75
N LYS A 151 10.34 -25.63 -8.86
CA LYS A 151 10.96 -26.42 -9.94
C LYS A 151 11.96 -25.57 -10.72
N LYS A 152 11.59 -24.32 -11.03
CA LYS A 152 12.45 -23.34 -11.72
C LYS A 152 13.62 -22.89 -10.83
N VAL A 153 13.39 -22.58 -9.56
CA VAL A 153 14.43 -22.25 -8.56
C VAL A 153 15.46 -23.37 -8.46
N ARG A 154 15.00 -24.62 -8.36
CA ARG A 154 15.88 -25.80 -8.33
C ARG A 154 16.73 -25.93 -9.61
N LYS A 155 16.15 -25.67 -10.78
CA LYS A 155 16.87 -25.70 -12.07
C LYS A 155 17.95 -24.61 -12.13
N LEU A 156 17.62 -23.38 -11.75
CA LEU A 156 18.56 -22.26 -11.73
C LEU A 156 19.69 -22.46 -10.70
N LEU A 157 19.35 -22.88 -9.47
CA LEU A 157 20.32 -23.18 -8.40
C LEU A 157 21.28 -24.31 -8.78
N THR A 158 20.87 -25.25 -9.65
CA THR A 158 21.77 -26.28 -10.15
C THR A 158 23.00 -25.66 -10.83
N THR A 159 22.83 -24.60 -11.63
CA THR A 159 23.97 -23.89 -12.24
C THR A 159 24.81 -23.12 -11.22
N ALA A 160 24.21 -22.54 -10.16
CA ALA A 160 24.95 -21.88 -9.07
C ALA A 160 25.84 -22.85 -8.30
N VAL A 161 25.26 -23.99 -7.90
CA VAL A 161 25.96 -25.03 -7.15
C VAL A 161 27.03 -25.71 -8.01
N SER A 162 26.79 -25.88 -9.32
CA SER A 162 27.79 -26.37 -10.28
C SER A 162 28.98 -25.41 -10.41
N ALA A 163 28.73 -24.09 -10.49
CA ALA A 163 29.78 -23.07 -10.50
C ALA A 163 30.59 -23.06 -9.20
N LEU A 164 29.93 -23.24 -8.05
CA LEU A 164 30.62 -23.37 -6.77
C LEU A 164 31.44 -24.67 -6.69
N ALA A 165 30.92 -25.77 -7.23
CA ALA A 165 31.65 -27.03 -7.35
C ALA A 165 32.91 -26.90 -8.22
N GLU A 166 32.87 -26.10 -9.29
CA GLU A 166 34.04 -25.76 -10.11
C GLU A 166 35.09 -24.98 -9.31
N ALA A 167 34.70 -23.91 -8.63
CA ALA A 167 35.63 -23.13 -7.80
C ALA A 167 36.29 -23.99 -6.71
N HIS A 168 35.50 -24.81 -6.01
CA HIS A 168 36.01 -25.73 -4.99
C HIS A 168 36.94 -26.81 -5.57
N ARG A 169 36.66 -27.32 -6.78
CA ARG A 169 37.52 -28.29 -7.48
C ARG A 169 38.90 -27.70 -7.80
N ASN A 170 38.96 -26.39 -8.07
CA ASN A 170 40.18 -25.63 -8.31
C ASN A 170 40.81 -25.06 -7.03
N GLY A 171 40.35 -25.47 -5.84
CA GLY A 171 40.95 -25.08 -4.55
C GLY A 171 40.61 -23.67 -4.07
N ILE A 172 39.63 -23.02 -4.69
CA ILE A 172 39.21 -21.63 -4.43
C ILE A 172 38.03 -21.63 -3.45
N ILE A 173 38.12 -20.78 -2.41
CA ILE A 173 37.04 -20.46 -1.48
C ILE A 173 36.61 -19.01 -1.74
N HIS A 174 35.33 -18.78 -2.05
CA HIS A 174 34.76 -17.52 -2.53
C HIS A 174 34.48 -16.50 -1.42
N ARG A 175 34.00 -16.94 -0.24
CA ARG A 175 33.89 -16.18 1.02
C ARG A 175 32.92 -14.98 1.07
N ASP A 176 32.34 -14.59 -0.06
CA ASP A 176 31.32 -13.53 -0.18
C ASP A 176 30.18 -13.98 -1.10
N ILE A 177 29.68 -15.21 -0.90
CA ILE A 177 28.52 -15.72 -1.63
C ILE A 177 27.26 -15.09 -1.04
N LYS A 178 26.59 -14.27 -1.85
CA LYS A 178 25.35 -13.56 -1.51
C LYS A 178 24.54 -13.26 -2.75
N SER A 179 23.24 -13.01 -2.60
CA SER A 179 22.31 -12.77 -3.70
C SER A 179 22.73 -11.64 -4.66
N SER A 180 23.45 -10.63 -4.18
CA SER A 180 23.96 -9.51 -5.00
C SER A 180 25.20 -9.87 -5.85
N ASN A 181 25.93 -10.92 -5.51
CA ASN A 181 27.13 -11.37 -6.22
C ASN A 181 26.84 -12.47 -7.26
N ILE A 182 25.56 -12.71 -7.56
CA ILE A 182 25.09 -13.73 -8.50
C ILE A 182 24.14 -13.08 -9.49
N LEU A 183 24.53 -13.03 -10.78
CA LEU A 183 23.69 -12.48 -11.85
C LEU A 183 22.96 -13.59 -12.61
N VAL A 184 21.65 -13.44 -12.79
CA VAL A 184 20.86 -14.24 -13.73
C VAL A 184 21.16 -13.79 -15.16
N ILE A 185 21.36 -14.75 -16.06
CA ILE A 185 21.52 -14.52 -17.51
C ILE A 185 20.33 -15.05 -18.29
N ASN A 186 19.75 -16.16 -17.82
CA ASN A 186 18.52 -16.78 -18.28
C ASN A 186 18.05 -17.84 -17.27
N ASP A 187 16.90 -18.47 -17.55
CA ASP A 187 16.24 -19.42 -16.64
C ASP A 187 17.07 -20.64 -16.22
N ASP A 188 18.07 -20.98 -17.04
CA ASP A 188 18.91 -22.15 -16.84
C ASP A 188 20.33 -21.77 -16.40
N ASN A 189 20.68 -20.48 -16.47
CA ASN A 189 22.06 -20.00 -16.33
C ASN A 189 22.16 -18.68 -15.57
N LEU A 190 23.02 -18.69 -14.56
CA LEU A 190 23.45 -17.53 -13.79
C LEU A 190 24.99 -17.53 -13.70
N LYS A 191 25.60 -16.40 -13.35
CA LYS A 191 27.05 -16.23 -13.12
C LYS A 191 27.34 -15.72 -11.71
N LEU A 192 28.34 -16.32 -11.05
CA LEU A 192 29.00 -15.75 -9.88
C LEU A 192 29.94 -14.62 -10.35
N ILE A 193 29.79 -13.41 -9.82
CA ILE A 193 30.43 -12.21 -10.38
C ILE A 193 31.47 -11.49 -9.51
N ASP A 194 31.50 -11.72 -8.19
CA ASP A 194 32.35 -10.93 -7.29
C ASP A 194 33.09 -11.80 -6.26
N PHE A 195 34.28 -12.25 -6.65
CA PHE A 195 35.17 -13.08 -5.85
C PHE A 195 36.08 -12.24 -4.91
N GLY A 196 35.62 -11.06 -4.49
CA GLY A 196 36.42 -10.00 -3.86
C GLY A 196 37.07 -10.31 -2.49
N LEU A 197 36.93 -11.52 -1.96
CA LEU A 197 37.55 -12.00 -0.71
C LEU A 197 38.22 -13.38 -0.84
N VAL A 198 38.50 -13.84 -2.08
CA VAL A 198 38.98 -15.20 -2.37
C VAL A 198 40.23 -15.60 -1.60
N LYS A 199 40.31 -16.87 -1.24
CA LYS A 199 41.55 -17.47 -0.71
C LYS A 199 41.79 -18.85 -1.31
N GLN A 200 43.05 -19.12 -1.69
CA GLN A 200 43.52 -20.48 -1.97
C GLN A 200 43.67 -21.28 -0.67
N SER A 201 43.13 -22.48 -0.66
CA SER A 201 43.27 -23.42 0.45
C SER A 201 44.75 -23.65 0.82
N GLY A 202 45.06 -23.67 2.12
CA GLY A 202 46.41 -23.93 2.64
C GLY A 202 47.32 -22.72 2.93
N THR A 203 46.90 -21.48 2.65
CA THR A 203 47.67 -20.27 3.02
C THR A 203 47.35 -19.80 4.45
N SER A 204 48.31 -19.73 5.36
CA SER A 204 48.11 -19.16 6.71
C SER A 204 48.54 -17.69 6.75
N ASP A 205 47.60 -16.76 6.98
CA ASP A 205 47.85 -15.41 7.53
C ASP A 205 46.53 -14.63 7.65
N LEU A 206 45.99 -14.57 8.87
CA LEU A 206 44.91 -13.68 9.30
C LEU A 206 45.27 -13.21 10.71
N THR A 207 45.56 -11.91 10.90
CA THR A 207 45.45 -11.12 12.16
C THR A 207 46.30 -9.85 12.11
N LYS A 208 45.73 -8.71 11.70
CA LYS A 208 46.14 -7.38 12.22
C LYS A 208 45.00 -6.38 12.34
N ASP A 209 44.03 -6.39 11.41
CA ASP A 209 42.85 -5.52 11.51
C ASP A 209 41.63 -6.28 12.05
N LYS A 210 40.99 -5.72 13.09
CA LYS A 210 39.92 -6.36 13.87
C LYS A 210 38.50 -6.15 13.31
N SER A 211 38.38 -5.69 12.06
CA SER A 211 37.08 -5.48 11.39
C SER A 211 36.61 -6.73 10.68
N PHE A 212 35.39 -7.19 10.97
CA PHE A 212 34.71 -8.21 10.18
C PHE A 212 34.57 -7.76 8.72
N MET A 213 34.85 -8.66 7.77
CA MET A 213 34.93 -8.33 6.35
C MET A 213 34.01 -9.27 5.54
N GLY A 214 32.86 -8.75 5.10
CA GLY A 214 31.81 -9.48 4.41
C GLY A 214 30.42 -8.89 4.73
N THR A 215 29.36 -9.40 4.09
CA THR A 215 27.98 -9.04 4.47
C THR A 215 27.50 -9.95 5.61
N LEU A 216 27.31 -9.37 6.79
CA LEU A 216 27.10 -10.09 8.06
C LEU A 216 26.00 -11.17 8.03
N SER A 217 24.89 -10.91 7.35
CA SER A 217 23.75 -11.82 7.29
C SER A 217 24.05 -13.15 6.58
N TYR A 218 25.00 -13.18 5.63
CA TYR A 218 25.43 -14.36 4.87
C TYR A 218 26.57 -15.15 5.54
N ALA A 219 27.09 -14.67 6.66
CA ALA A 219 28.25 -15.21 7.32
C ALA A 219 27.96 -16.57 7.97
N ALA A 220 28.83 -17.56 7.73
CA ALA A 220 28.78 -18.81 8.45
C ALA A 220 29.21 -18.61 9.92
N PRO A 221 28.67 -19.39 10.89
CA PRO A 221 29.01 -19.24 12.31
C PRO A 221 30.50 -19.24 12.62
N GLU A 222 31.31 -20.02 11.89
CA GLU A 222 32.77 -20.04 12.03
C GLU A 222 33.44 -18.71 11.67
N GLN A 223 32.88 -17.91 10.73
CA GLN A 223 33.41 -16.58 10.38
C GLN A 223 33.28 -15.57 11.53
N LEU A 224 32.33 -15.80 12.45
CA LEU A 224 32.10 -14.96 13.62
C LEU A 224 32.99 -15.33 14.82
N MET A 225 33.73 -16.45 14.75
CA MET A 225 34.61 -16.94 15.82
C MET A 225 36.04 -16.36 15.77
N GLY A 226 36.34 -15.50 14.80
CA GLY A 226 37.68 -14.92 14.58
C GLY A 226 38.73 -16.00 14.30
N GLU A 227 39.91 -15.88 14.93
CA GLU A 227 41.04 -16.83 14.79
C GLU A 227 40.70 -18.29 15.12
N ARG A 228 39.62 -18.55 15.86
CA ARG A 228 39.20 -19.90 16.25
C ARG A 228 38.34 -20.60 15.20
N GLY A 229 37.90 -19.89 14.16
CA GLY A 229 37.08 -20.43 13.06
C GLY A 229 37.91 -20.81 11.84
N GLU A 230 37.89 -22.07 11.43
CA GLU A 230 38.54 -22.52 10.21
C GLU A 230 37.64 -22.29 8.98
N ILE A 231 38.10 -21.43 8.06
CA ILE A 231 37.38 -21.14 6.82
C ILE A 231 37.70 -22.19 5.76
N THR A 232 36.69 -22.94 5.34
CA THR A 232 36.81 -24.07 4.39
C THR A 232 35.73 -23.98 3.30
N PHE A 233 35.72 -24.93 2.36
CA PHE A 233 34.60 -25.09 1.41
C PHE A 233 33.22 -25.18 2.07
N ARG A 234 33.16 -25.66 3.33
CA ARG A 234 31.91 -25.78 4.10
C ARG A 234 31.36 -24.41 4.53
N THR A 235 32.19 -23.37 4.55
CA THR A 235 31.80 -21.97 4.77
C THR A 235 31.00 -21.46 3.58
N ASP A 236 31.51 -21.63 2.36
CA ASP A 236 30.80 -21.30 1.12
C ASP A 236 29.50 -22.11 0.94
N ILE A 237 29.47 -23.37 1.39
CA ILE A 237 28.24 -24.18 1.41
C ILE A 237 27.16 -23.59 2.34
N TYR A 238 27.54 -22.96 3.46
CA TYR A 238 26.59 -22.28 4.34
C TYR A 238 26.02 -21.03 3.66
N SER A 239 26.87 -20.17 3.11
CA SER A 239 26.44 -18.95 2.42
C SER A 239 25.63 -19.26 1.15
N MET A 240 25.96 -20.32 0.42
CA MET A 240 25.11 -20.86 -0.65
C MET A 240 23.78 -21.39 -0.09
N GLY A 241 23.77 -22.02 1.08
CA GLY A 241 22.54 -22.40 1.80
C GLY A 241 21.64 -21.21 2.12
N ILE A 242 22.20 -20.04 2.46
CA ILE A 242 21.45 -18.79 2.66
C ILE A 242 20.82 -18.35 1.34
N VAL A 243 21.58 -18.34 0.23
CA VAL A 243 21.06 -18.01 -1.11
C VAL A 243 19.97 -18.99 -1.57
N MET A 244 20.13 -20.30 -1.29
CA MET A 244 19.11 -21.31 -1.60
C MET A 244 17.83 -21.09 -0.77
N TYR A 245 17.95 -20.68 0.49
CA TYR A 245 16.83 -20.31 1.34
C TYR A 245 16.12 -19.05 0.83
N GLU A 246 16.89 -18.01 0.50
CA GLU A 246 16.39 -16.75 -0.04
C GLU A 246 15.62 -16.97 -1.35
N LEU A 247 16.15 -17.76 -2.29
CA LEU A 247 15.40 -18.07 -3.51
C LEU A 247 14.21 -19.00 -3.26
N ALA A 248 14.28 -19.93 -2.30
CA ALA A 248 13.16 -20.83 -2.06
C ALA A 248 11.98 -20.13 -1.33
N THR A 249 12.26 -19.12 -0.49
CA THR A 249 11.26 -18.47 0.39
C THR A 249 11.01 -16.99 0.09
N LEU A 250 11.87 -16.36 -0.71
CA LEU A 250 11.91 -14.92 -1.00
C LEU A 250 12.17 -14.04 0.25
N THR A 251 12.68 -14.65 1.33
CA THR A 251 13.03 -14.00 2.60
C THR A 251 14.42 -14.40 3.10
N HIS A 252 15.10 -13.51 3.84
CA HIS A 252 16.44 -13.79 4.38
C HIS A 252 16.33 -14.50 5.76
N PRO A 253 16.94 -15.69 5.97
CA PRO A 253 16.72 -16.50 7.17
C PRO A 253 17.28 -15.89 8.47
N THR A 254 18.44 -15.25 8.40
CA THR A 254 19.25 -14.80 9.55
C THR A 254 19.22 -13.29 9.81
N GLN A 255 18.75 -12.47 8.88
CA GLN A 255 18.72 -11.02 9.02
C GLN A 255 17.74 -10.57 10.12
N CYS A 256 18.10 -9.54 10.86
CA CYS A 256 17.30 -8.87 11.90
C CYS A 256 17.53 -7.35 11.82
N ASP A 257 16.74 -6.58 12.58
CA ASP A 257 16.77 -5.11 12.57
C ASP A 257 18.10 -4.53 13.10
N ASP A 258 18.84 -5.30 13.91
CA ASP A 258 20.17 -4.94 14.39
C ASP A 258 21.22 -6.05 14.18
N GLU A 259 22.49 -5.65 14.13
CA GLU A 259 23.63 -6.53 13.89
C GLU A 259 23.88 -7.52 15.03
N ALA A 260 23.60 -7.15 16.29
CA ALA A 260 23.83 -8.02 17.44
C ALA A 260 22.76 -9.12 17.54
N ALA A 261 21.50 -8.82 17.21
CA ALA A 261 20.45 -9.83 17.01
C ALA A 261 20.78 -10.76 15.84
N THR A 262 21.29 -10.21 14.73
CA THR A 262 21.75 -10.99 13.56
C THR A 262 22.87 -11.96 13.95
N VAL A 263 23.93 -11.48 14.63
CA VAL A 263 25.02 -12.33 15.18
C VAL A 263 24.48 -13.38 16.13
N THR A 264 23.57 -13.01 17.03
CA THR A 264 22.97 -13.93 18.01
C THR A 264 22.18 -15.03 17.32
N LYS A 265 21.39 -14.70 16.28
CA LYS A 265 20.59 -15.65 15.51
C LYS A 265 21.48 -16.64 14.75
N ILE A 266 22.56 -16.17 14.10
CA ILE A 266 23.57 -17.01 13.44
C ILE A 266 24.29 -17.90 14.46
N ALA A 267 24.71 -17.35 15.61
CA ALA A 267 25.42 -18.07 16.65
C ALA A 267 24.57 -19.14 17.34
N LEU A 268 23.26 -18.92 17.49
CA LEU A 268 22.32 -19.92 18.01
C LEU A 268 21.96 -20.98 16.97
N GLY A 269 21.90 -20.61 15.68
CA GLY A 269 21.45 -21.49 14.59
C GLY A 269 19.93 -21.64 14.51
N ASN A 270 19.18 -20.69 15.10
CA ASN A 270 17.72 -20.67 15.13
C ASN A 270 17.15 -20.17 13.80
N ILE A 271 17.17 -21.04 12.79
CA ILE A 271 16.64 -20.78 11.44
C ILE A 271 15.30 -21.50 11.29
N THR A 272 14.25 -20.73 10.97
CA THR A 272 12.91 -21.23 10.65
C THR A 272 12.98 -22.16 9.43
N PRO A 273 12.44 -23.39 9.45
CA PRO A 273 12.44 -24.27 8.29
C PRO A 273 11.74 -23.64 7.06
N PRO A 274 12.31 -23.71 5.85
CA PRO A 274 11.76 -23.07 4.65
C PRO A 274 10.28 -23.35 4.38
N ARG A 275 9.78 -24.56 4.68
CA ARG A 275 8.37 -24.95 4.42
C ARG A 275 7.36 -24.28 5.35
N GLN A 276 7.82 -23.60 6.41
CA GLN A 276 6.97 -22.74 7.24
C GLN A 276 6.75 -21.36 6.61
N ILE A 277 7.57 -20.95 5.64
CA ILE A 277 7.45 -19.68 4.91
C ILE A 277 6.89 -19.93 3.50
N ASN A 278 7.38 -20.95 2.81
CA ASN A 278 6.87 -21.40 1.52
C ASN A 278 6.49 -22.90 1.57
N PRO A 279 5.21 -23.25 1.80
CA PRO A 279 4.73 -24.63 1.88
C PRO A 279 5.03 -25.50 0.64
N ASN A 280 5.23 -24.85 -0.50
CA ASN A 280 5.38 -25.44 -1.84
C ASN A 280 6.79 -26.02 -2.08
N ILE A 281 7.72 -25.77 -1.15
CA ILE A 281 9.02 -26.43 -1.10
C ILE A 281 8.82 -27.92 -0.73
N SER A 282 9.44 -28.84 -1.48
CA SER A 282 9.39 -30.26 -1.12
C SER A 282 10.18 -30.54 0.17
N GLN A 283 9.77 -31.56 0.93
CA GLN A 283 10.43 -31.90 2.19
C GLN A 283 11.93 -32.24 1.98
N GLU A 284 12.29 -32.75 0.82
CA GLU A 284 13.67 -33.06 0.41
C GLU A 284 14.46 -31.80 0.10
N PHE A 285 13.86 -30.82 -0.58
CA PHE A 285 14.55 -29.55 -0.85
C PHE A 285 14.77 -28.75 0.44
N GLU A 286 13.81 -28.78 1.38
CA GLU A 286 13.99 -28.29 2.75
C GLU A 286 15.14 -29.01 3.48
N LYS A 287 15.19 -30.36 3.44
CA LYS A 287 16.29 -31.15 4.06
C LYS A 287 17.66 -30.72 3.51
N ILE A 288 17.75 -30.43 2.20
CA ILE A 288 19.00 -29.97 1.57
C ILE A 288 19.39 -28.58 2.10
N ILE A 289 18.48 -27.61 2.09
CA ILE A 289 18.73 -26.24 2.58
C ILE A 289 19.15 -26.28 4.06
N MET A 290 18.41 -27.00 4.91
CA MET A 290 18.71 -27.10 6.34
C MET A 290 20.01 -27.87 6.63
N LYS A 291 20.43 -28.81 5.78
CA LYS A 291 21.76 -29.44 5.88
C LYS A 291 22.88 -28.45 5.54
N CYS A 292 22.72 -27.58 4.53
CA CYS A 292 23.67 -26.50 4.25
C CYS A 292 23.80 -25.52 5.42
N LEU A 293 22.67 -25.17 6.06
CA LEU A 293 22.58 -24.20 7.14
C LEU A 293 22.92 -24.76 8.53
N SER A 294 23.49 -25.96 8.63
CA SER A 294 23.88 -26.54 9.91
C SER A 294 24.99 -25.72 10.60
N LYS A 295 24.81 -25.44 11.90
CA LYS A 295 25.78 -24.68 12.70
C LYS A 295 27.18 -25.33 12.72
N GLU A 296 27.24 -26.66 12.78
CA GLU A 296 28.50 -27.41 12.74
C GLU A 296 28.93 -27.64 11.28
N PRO A 297 30.10 -27.13 10.83
CA PRO A 297 30.54 -27.28 9.45
C PRO A 297 30.59 -28.73 8.97
N ALA A 298 30.96 -29.67 9.84
CA ALA A 298 31.06 -31.10 9.54
C ALA A 298 29.73 -31.76 9.14
N LYS A 299 28.58 -31.23 9.60
CA LYS A 299 27.24 -31.74 9.27
C LYS A 299 26.73 -31.26 7.91
N ARG A 300 27.34 -30.21 7.35
CA ARG A 300 27.06 -29.70 5.99
C ARG A 300 27.58 -30.66 4.91
N TYR A 301 27.22 -30.40 3.66
CA TYR A 301 27.88 -31.02 2.50
C TYR A 301 29.38 -30.66 2.48
N ALA A 302 30.25 -31.59 2.10
CA ALA A 302 31.71 -31.43 2.17
C ALA A 302 32.26 -30.41 1.16
N ASN A 303 31.61 -30.29 0.00
CA ASN A 303 31.97 -29.39 -1.10
C ASN A 303 30.77 -29.21 -2.05
N GLY A 304 30.91 -28.37 -3.07
CA GLY A 304 29.81 -28.06 -4.01
C GLY A 304 29.30 -29.27 -4.79
N LYS A 305 30.15 -30.28 -5.03
CA LYS A 305 29.76 -31.46 -5.81
C LYS A 305 28.79 -32.38 -5.07
N GLU A 306 28.95 -32.54 -3.76
CA GLU A 306 28.00 -33.30 -2.92
C GLU A 306 26.64 -32.60 -2.84
N LEU A 307 26.63 -31.26 -2.79
CA LEU A 307 25.41 -30.44 -2.81
C LEU A 307 24.70 -30.53 -4.18
N GLU A 308 25.45 -30.47 -5.29
CA GLU A 308 24.93 -30.59 -6.65
C GLU A 308 24.17 -31.91 -6.84
N SER A 309 24.76 -33.03 -6.39
CA SER A 309 24.15 -34.36 -6.49
C SER A 309 22.88 -34.52 -5.64
N ALA A 310 22.73 -33.77 -4.54
CA ALA A 310 21.52 -33.81 -3.74
C ALA A 310 20.33 -33.09 -4.39
N LEU A 311 20.59 -31.95 -5.06
CA LEU A 311 19.57 -31.05 -5.59
C LEU A 311 18.77 -31.62 -6.79
N LEU A 312 19.34 -32.58 -7.52
CA LEU A 312 18.77 -33.08 -8.76
C LEU A 312 17.51 -33.96 -8.60
N ASN A 313 17.10 -34.34 -7.38
CA ASN A 313 16.20 -35.48 -7.17
C ASN A 313 14.68 -35.24 -6.84
N THR A 314 14.08 -34.02 -6.78
CA THR A 314 12.66 -33.81 -6.29
C THR A 314 11.83 -32.58 -6.82
N ALA A 315 10.47 -32.61 -6.90
CA ALA A 315 9.55 -31.46 -7.29
C ALA A 315 7.97 -31.64 -7.15
N ASN A 316 7.15 -30.63 -6.64
CA ASN A 316 5.68 -30.25 -6.92
C ASN A 316 4.87 -29.34 -5.85
N ASP A 317 4.09 -28.28 -6.27
CA ASP A 317 2.72 -27.65 -5.90
C ASP A 317 2.43 -26.46 -4.82
N GLU A 318 1.21 -25.74 -4.69
CA GLU A 318 0.74 -24.21 -4.63
C GLU A 318 0.05 -23.34 -3.39
N SER A 319 -0.15 -21.94 -3.45
CA SER A 319 -1.33 -20.94 -3.05
C SER A 319 -1.52 -19.74 -1.92
N TRP A 320 -2.13 -18.52 -2.26
CA TRP A 320 -3.25 -17.46 -1.81
C TRP A 320 -3.46 -16.45 -0.51
N PHE A 321 -3.95 -15.10 -0.54
CA PHE A 321 -4.94 -14.26 0.41
C PHE A 321 -5.31 -12.64 0.35
N SER A 322 -6.27 -12.01 1.18
CA SER A 322 -7.25 -10.79 0.96
C SER A 322 -7.79 -9.71 2.09
N SER A 323 -8.91 -8.86 1.95
CA SER A 323 -9.41 -7.65 2.82
C SER A 323 -10.98 -7.26 3.04
N PHE A 324 -11.40 -6.04 3.56
CA PHE A 324 -12.74 -5.27 3.62
C PHE A 324 -13.62 -4.96 4.90
N THR A 325 -14.19 -5.88 5.70
CA THR A 325 -15.45 -5.61 6.51
C THR A 325 -15.45 -4.61 7.71
N GLN A 326 -14.72 -3.50 7.70
CA GLN A 326 -14.68 -2.55 8.82
C GLN A 326 -15.79 -1.47 8.77
N MET A 327 -16.13 -0.97 7.58
CA MET A 327 -17.03 0.18 7.38
C MET A 327 -18.47 0.03 7.90
N LEU A 328 -19.02 -1.19 7.98
CA LEU A 328 -20.44 -1.41 8.35
C LEU A 328 -20.79 -1.15 9.83
N ARG A 329 -19.78 -0.99 10.70
CA ARG A 329 -19.93 -0.88 12.17
C ARG A 329 -20.78 0.31 12.65
N GLY A 330 -20.94 1.36 11.84
CA GLY A 330 -21.58 2.61 12.27
C GLY A 330 -23.12 2.61 12.31
N TRP A 331 -23.82 1.68 11.64
CA TRP A 331 -25.26 1.85 11.36
C TRP A 331 -26.23 1.28 12.40
N PHE A 332 -25.81 0.31 13.25
CA PHE A 332 -26.73 -0.47 14.10
C PHE A 332 -26.55 -0.29 15.62
N ALA A 333 -25.76 0.70 16.05
CA ALA A 333 -25.42 0.90 17.47
C ALA A 333 -26.55 1.46 18.37
N LYS A 334 -27.83 1.45 17.93
CA LYS A 334 -28.97 2.00 18.69
C LYS A 334 -30.13 1.01 18.84
N GLU A 335 -29.85 -0.20 19.32
CA GLU A 335 -30.88 -1.10 19.86
C GLU A 335 -30.38 -1.95 21.05
N ASN A 336 -29.66 -1.30 21.98
CA ASN A 336 -29.29 -1.89 23.27
C ASN A 336 -30.49 -1.91 24.25
N SER A 337 -31.46 -2.77 23.96
CA SER A 337 -32.38 -3.32 24.97
C SER A 337 -32.57 -4.80 24.66
N VAL A 338 -31.75 -5.65 25.27
CA VAL A 338 -31.88 -7.11 25.18
C VAL A 338 -33.26 -7.51 25.72
N PRO A 339 -34.17 -8.05 24.89
CA PRO A 339 -35.37 -8.69 25.39
C PRO A 339 -34.93 -10.05 25.96
N THR A 340 -35.27 -10.34 27.21
CA THR A 340 -35.15 -11.70 27.76
C THR A 340 -35.88 -12.70 26.86
N PRO A 341 -35.37 -13.93 26.66
CA PRO A 341 -36.03 -14.93 25.83
C PRO A 341 -37.48 -15.14 26.30
N LYS A 342 -38.46 -14.90 25.41
CA LYS A 342 -39.81 -15.38 25.66
C LYS A 342 -39.86 -16.89 25.40
N PRO A 343 -40.61 -17.67 26.20
CA PRO A 343 -40.83 -19.08 25.92
C PRO A 343 -41.43 -19.29 24.53
N ALA A 344 -41.23 -20.48 23.97
CA ALA A 344 -41.80 -20.87 22.67
C ALA A 344 -43.31 -20.62 22.64
N ILE A 345 -43.78 -19.94 21.60
CA ILE A 345 -45.22 -19.76 21.34
C ILE A 345 -45.74 -21.06 20.73
N GLU A 346 -46.89 -21.53 21.21
CA GLU A 346 -47.51 -22.78 20.79
C GLU A 346 -47.91 -22.78 19.31
N VAL A 347 -48.00 -24.00 18.76
CA VAL A 347 -48.35 -24.29 17.37
C VAL A 347 -49.71 -23.70 17.02
N ILE A 348 -49.74 -22.72 16.12
CA ILE A 348 -50.98 -22.24 15.51
C ILE A 348 -51.43 -23.28 14.47
N SER A 349 -52.58 -23.90 14.70
CA SER A 349 -53.19 -24.87 13.79
C SER A 349 -53.60 -24.23 12.47
N ALA A 350 -53.24 -24.86 11.35
CA ALA A 350 -53.62 -24.41 10.02
C ALA A 350 -55.12 -24.64 9.74
N SER A 351 -55.86 -23.57 9.45
CA SER A 351 -57.16 -23.64 8.78
C SER A 351 -57.50 -22.31 8.11
N ASN A 352 -57.06 -22.15 6.85
CA ASN A 352 -57.69 -21.43 5.73
C ASN A 352 -56.60 -21.09 4.70
N ILE A 353 -56.45 -21.95 3.69
CA ILE A 353 -55.47 -21.80 2.62
C ILE A 353 -56.19 -21.99 1.27
N ASP A 354 -55.89 -21.11 0.33
CA ASP A 354 -56.36 -21.12 -1.06
C ASP A 354 -55.20 -21.62 -1.97
N PRO A 355 -55.44 -22.45 -3.01
CA PRO A 355 -54.43 -23.41 -3.45
C PRO A 355 -53.60 -22.95 -4.66
N GLU A 356 -52.65 -22.03 -4.46
CA GLU A 356 -51.55 -21.81 -5.41
C GLU A 356 -50.18 -21.80 -4.70
N LYS A 357 -49.56 -22.99 -4.64
CA LYS A 357 -48.24 -23.27 -4.05
C LYS A 357 -48.05 -22.69 -2.63
N GLU A 358 -48.44 -23.48 -1.63
CA GLU A 358 -48.04 -23.23 -0.24
C GLU A 358 -46.52 -23.04 -0.13
N LEU A 359 -46.12 -21.86 0.37
CA LEU A 359 -44.73 -21.56 0.69
C LEU A 359 -44.28 -22.43 1.87
N SER A 360 -43.06 -22.96 1.80
CA SER A 360 -42.48 -23.70 2.91
C SER A 360 -42.35 -22.81 4.16
N PRO A 361 -42.31 -23.37 5.38
CA PRO A 361 -42.05 -22.59 6.59
C PRO A 361 -40.76 -21.75 6.50
N ALA A 362 -39.70 -22.28 5.87
CA ALA A 362 -38.45 -21.56 5.63
C ALA A 362 -38.63 -20.38 4.66
N GLU A 363 -39.39 -20.58 3.57
CA GLU A 363 -39.71 -19.51 2.61
C GLU A 363 -40.56 -18.39 3.23
N VAL A 364 -41.46 -18.72 4.16
CA VAL A 364 -42.25 -17.74 4.93
C VAL A 364 -41.32 -16.87 5.79
N PHE A 365 -40.38 -17.47 6.53
CA PHE A 365 -39.39 -16.73 7.31
C PHE A 365 -38.46 -15.89 6.40
N LEU A 366 -37.94 -16.44 5.30
CA LEU A 366 -37.11 -15.70 4.35
C LEU A 366 -37.84 -14.48 3.74
N LYS A 367 -39.13 -14.63 3.41
CA LYS A 367 -39.99 -13.55 2.90
C LYS A 367 -40.23 -12.47 3.96
N SER A 368 -40.40 -12.87 5.22
CA SER A 368 -40.48 -11.94 6.36
C SER A 368 -39.16 -11.20 6.58
N ALA A 369 -38.02 -11.91 6.59
CA ALA A 369 -36.69 -11.32 6.72
C ALA A 369 -36.39 -10.32 5.59
N ARG A 370 -36.61 -10.68 4.32
CA ARG A 370 -36.46 -9.76 3.17
C ARG A 370 -37.32 -8.49 3.34
N LYS A 371 -38.53 -8.59 3.92
CA LYS A 371 -39.39 -7.43 4.22
C LYS A 371 -38.84 -6.58 5.36
N LYS A 372 -38.38 -7.20 6.46
CA LYS A 372 -37.79 -6.52 7.62
C LYS A 372 -36.48 -5.80 7.27
N PHE A 373 -35.56 -6.50 6.63
CA PHE A 373 -34.25 -6.00 6.22
C PHE A 373 -34.38 -4.89 5.15
N TYR A 374 -34.82 -5.23 3.93
CA TYR A 374 -34.79 -4.29 2.81
C TYR A 374 -35.85 -3.18 2.87
N ARG A 375 -36.96 -3.36 3.61
CA ARG A 375 -38.07 -2.38 3.63
C ARG A 375 -38.27 -1.69 4.97
N LYS A 376 -37.95 -2.29 6.11
CA LYS A 376 -38.17 -1.68 7.44
C LYS A 376 -36.89 -1.21 8.15
N PHE A 377 -35.70 -1.57 7.66
CA PHE A 377 -34.43 -1.44 8.39
C PHE A 377 -34.39 -2.21 9.73
N ALA A 378 -35.32 -3.16 9.95
CA ALA A 378 -35.40 -3.97 11.15
C ALA A 378 -34.42 -5.16 11.06
N VAL A 379 -33.13 -4.86 11.15
CA VAL A 379 -32.05 -5.83 10.84
C VAL A 379 -31.95 -6.94 11.89
N MET A 380 -32.08 -6.62 13.19
CA MET A 380 -32.07 -7.65 14.24
C MET A 380 -33.25 -8.63 14.09
N GLU A 381 -34.48 -8.10 13.93
CA GLU A 381 -35.65 -8.93 13.64
C GLU A 381 -35.51 -9.77 12.36
N ALA A 382 -34.73 -9.30 11.38
CA ALA A 382 -34.47 -10.03 10.14
C ALA A 382 -33.44 -11.15 10.34
N ILE A 383 -32.39 -10.92 11.14
CA ILE A 383 -31.41 -11.94 11.53
C ILE A 383 -32.10 -13.08 12.29
N ASP A 384 -33.04 -12.77 13.20
CA ASP A 384 -33.77 -13.80 13.95
C ASP A 384 -34.72 -14.63 13.06
N ASP A 385 -35.38 -14.00 12.08
CA ASP A 385 -36.14 -14.73 11.05
C ASP A 385 -35.21 -15.59 10.18
N LEU A 386 -34.03 -15.07 9.78
CA LEU A 386 -33.07 -15.79 8.94
C LEU A 386 -32.43 -16.98 9.66
N ARG A 387 -32.17 -16.88 10.97
CA ARG A 387 -31.72 -17.99 11.80
C ARG A 387 -32.76 -19.11 11.88
N GLN A 388 -34.05 -18.76 12.03
CA GLN A 388 -35.15 -19.73 11.99
C GLN A 388 -35.29 -20.37 10.59
N ALA A 389 -35.26 -19.56 9.53
CA ALA A 389 -35.29 -20.05 8.15
C ALA A 389 -34.12 -21.01 7.85
N TYR A 390 -32.93 -20.69 8.36
CA TYR A 390 -31.72 -21.48 8.17
C TYR A 390 -31.79 -22.85 8.84
N GLU A 391 -32.24 -22.94 10.10
CA GLU A 391 -32.34 -24.24 10.77
C GLU A 391 -33.43 -25.14 10.15
N LEU A 392 -34.45 -24.56 9.51
CA LEU A 392 -35.45 -25.29 8.74
C LEU A 392 -34.94 -25.78 7.37
N GLU A 393 -34.07 -25.01 6.69
CA GLU A 393 -33.58 -25.35 5.34
C GLU A 393 -32.10 -24.94 5.13
N LYS A 394 -31.19 -25.65 5.80
CA LYS A 394 -29.72 -25.37 5.83
C LYS A 394 -29.04 -25.35 4.47
N ALA A 395 -29.65 -26.00 3.48
CA ALA A 395 -29.20 -26.12 2.10
C ALA A 395 -29.49 -24.87 1.25
N ASN A 396 -30.34 -23.97 1.73
CA ASN A 396 -30.88 -22.87 0.93
C ASN A 396 -29.90 -21.68 0.88
N THR A 397 -29.32 -21.47 -0.30
CA THR A 397 -28.30 -20.44 -0.51
C THR A 397 -28.84 -19.01 -0.50
N ASP A 398 -30.14 -18.79 -0.71
CA ASP A 398 -30.75 -17.46 -0.56
C ASP A 398 -30.85 -17.07 0.92
N ILE A 399 -31.23 -18.03 1.77
CA ILE A 399 -31.24 -17.86 3.23
C ILE A 399 -29.81 -17.60 3.72
N LEU A 400 -28.84 -18.44 3.30
CA LEU A 400 -27.45 -18.26 3.71
C LEU A 400 -26.87 -16.92 3.21
N PHE A 401 -27.14 -16.51 1.97
CA PHE A 401 -26.66 -15.22 1.44
C PHE A 401 -27.17 -14.05 2.28
N LEU A 402 -28.49 -13.98 2.50
CA LEU A 402 -29.08 -12.87 3.23
C LEU A 402 -28.74 -12.91 4.73
N LEU A 403 -28.61 -14.09 5.33
CA LEU A 403 -28.09 -14.25 6.70
C LEU A 403 -26.64 -13.76 6.81
N CYS A 404 -25.77 -14.14 5.88
CA CYS A 404 -24.39 -13.67 5.87
C CYS A 404 -24.31 -12.16 5.64
N PHE A 405 -25.13 -11.62 4.74
CA PHE A 405 -25.19 -10.18 4.50
C PHE A 405 -25.66 -9.43 5.75
N ALA A 406 -26.72 -9.88 6.41
CA ALA A 406 -27.24 -9.26 7.63
C ALA A 406 -26.27 -9.40 8.83
N LEU A 407 -25.67 -10.57 9.06
CA LEU A 407 -24.67 -10.78 10.11
C LEU A 407 -23.41 -9.91 9.90
N MET A 408 -23.00 -9.71 8.64
CA MET A 408 -21.93 -8.79 8.28
C MET A 408 -22.29 -7.33 8.63
N THR A 409 -23.54 -6.91 8.46
CA THR A 409 -23.98 -5.56 8.87
C THR A 409 -23.90 -5.31 10.37
N VAL A 410 -23.99 -6.35 11.22
CA VAL A 410 -23.89 -6.25 12.69
C VAL A 410 -22.53 -6.72 13.26
N SER A 411 -21.53 -6.96 12.39
CA SER A 411 -20.19 -7.42 12.78
C SER A 411 -20.12 -8.74 13.56
N ALA A 412 -21.11 -9.62 13.39
CA ALA A 412 -21.13 -10.97 13.99
C ALA A 412 -20.22 -11.96 13.23
N ASN A 413 -18.94 -11.62 13.08
CA ASN A 413 -18.00 -12.32 12.20
C ASN A 413 -17.70 -13.77 12.62
N SER A 414 -17.83 -14.10 13.91
CA SER A 414 -17.74 -15.47 14.43
C SER A 414 -18.83 -16.38 13.85
N ASP A 415 -20.03 -15.84 13.66
CA ASP A 415 -21.22 -16.59 13.27
C ASP A 415 -21.17 -16.93 11.78
N LEU A 416 -20.70 -15.99 10.94
CA LEU A 416 -20.55 -16.15 9.49
C LEU A 416 -19.82 -17.45 9.12
N LYS A 417 -18.64 -17.67 9.70
CA LYS A 417 -17.81 -18.86 9.40
C LYS A 417 -18.48 -20.17 9.82
N ASN A 418 -19.25 -20.14 10.91
CA ASN A 418 -19.97 -21.32 11.40
C ASN A 418 -21.15 -21.69 10.48
N TYR A 419 -21.94 -20.71 10.03
CA TYR A 419 -23.05 -20.97 9.12
C TYR A 419 -22.58 -21.49 7.75
N ILE A 420 -21.58 -20.83 7.13
CA ILE A 420 -21.09 -21.24 5.80
C ILE A 420 -20.46 -22.64 5.84
N ASN A 421 -19.67 -22.96 6.87
CA ASN A 421 -19.07 -24.29 7.03
C ASN A 421 -20.12 -25.38 7.24
N ARG A 422 -21.21 -25.11 7.99
CA ARG A 422 -22.29 -26.08 8.21
C ARG A 422 -23.03 -26.42 6.91
N THR A 423 -23.47 -25.40 6.16
CA THR A 423 -24.14 -25.60 4.87
C THR A 423 -23.32 -26.43 3.87
N LYS A 424 -21.98 -26.31 3.90
CA LYS A 424 -21.05 -27.06 3.05
C LYS A 424 -21.04 -28.57 3.30
N VAL A 425 -21.31 -29.00 4.54
CA VAL A 425 -21.24 -30.42 4.94
C VAL A 425 -22.50 -31.17 4.54
N ASP A 426 -23.65 -30.50 4.52
CA ASP A 426 -24.96 -31.15 4.47
C ASP A 426 -25.46 -31.53 3.05
N ASN A 427 -24.79 -31.12 1.94
CA ASN A 427 -25.42 -31.13 0.60
C ASN A 427 -24.54 -31.53 -0.59
N ALA A 428 -24.94 -32.57 -1.34
CA ALA A 428 -24.34 -32.97 -2.62
C ALA A 428 -25.13 -32.51 -3.87
N ASP A 429 -26.45 -32.39 -3.75
CA ASP A 429 -27.39 -32.32 -4.89
C ASP A 429 -27.73 -30.89 -5.38
N TRP A 430 -26.95 -29.88 -5.02
CA TRP A 430 -27.23 -28.50 -5.44
C TRP A 430 -27.27 -28.30 -6.96
N SER A 431 -28.24 -27.48 -7.39
CA SER A 431 -28.33 -26.95 -8.74
C SER A 431 -27.13 -26.05 -9.09
N PRO A 432 -26.87 -25.77 -10.39
CA PRO A 432 -25.81 -24.85 -10.80
C PRO A 432 -25.92 -23.44 -10.19
N LEU A 433 -27.14 -22.92 -10.02
CA LEU A 433 -27.38 -21.63 -9.37
C LEU A 433 -27.00 -21.67 -7.88
N GLN A 434 -27.42 -22.70 -7.14
CA GLN A 434 -27.06 -22.86 -5.72
C GLN A 434 -25.54 -23.03 -5.55
N LYS A 435 -24.89 -23.86 -6.38
CA LYS A 435 -23.42 -24.00 -6.39
C LYS A 435 -22.73 -22.65 -6.66
N GLY A 436 -23.22 -21.89 -7.63
CA GLY A 436 -22.72 -20.54 -7.93
C GLY A 436 -22.95 -19.53 -6.80
N LYS A 437 -24.12 -19.52 -6.17
CA LYS A 437 -24.41 -18.67 -5.00
C LYS A 437 -23.56 -19.06 -3.80
N PHE A 438 -23.31 -20.34 -3.57
CA PHE A 438 -22.42 -20.78 -2.50
C PHE A 438 -20.95 -20.38 -2.77
N GLU A 439 -20.45 -20.54 -4.01
CA GLU A 439 -19.14 -20.00 -4.41
C GLU A 439 -19.06 -18.49 -4.17
N LEU A 440 -20.13 -17.75 -4.50
CA LEU A 440 -20.24 -16.31 -4.25
C LEU A 440 -20.21 -15.98 -2.76
N ILE A 441 -20.95 -16.73 -1.92
CA ILE A 441 -21.00 -16.54 -0.46
C ILE A 441 -19.64 -16.80 0.18
N GLU A 442 -18.97 -17.91 -0.14
CA GLU A 442 -17.59 -18.17 0.32
C GLU A 442 -16.65 -17.06 -0.18
N THR A 443 -16.77 -16.65 -1.44
CA THR A 443 -15.91 -15.63 -2.04
C THR A 443 -16.09 -14.25 -1.40
N LEU A 444 -17.31 -13.84 -1.04
CA LEU A 444 -17.61 -12.52 -0.48
C LEU A 444 -17.46 -12.45 1.05
N PHE A 445 -17.96 -13.44 1.79
CA PHE A 445 -18.10 -13.35 3.24
C PHE A 445 -16.98 -14.07 4.00
N LEU A 446 -16.36 -15.12 3.43
CA LEU A 446 -15.16 -15.75 4.01
C LEU A 446 -13.88 -15.18 3.40
N ASN A 447 -13.75 -15.31 2.08
CA ASN A 447 -12.52 -14.98 1.36
C ASN A 447 -12.42 -13.48 1.03
N ARG A 448 -13.54 -12.75 1.10
CA ARG A 448 -13.63 -11.31 0.88
C ARG A 448 -12.89 -10.81 -0.38
N ASN A 449 -13.01 -11.58 -1.45
CA ASN A 449 -12.42 -11.27 -2.75
C ASN A 449 -13.52 -10.66 -3.62
N TYR A 450 -13.75 -9.35 -3.48
CA TYR A 450 -14.85 -8.65 -4.16
C TYR A 450 -14.67 -8.57 -5.68
N GLU A 451 -13.46 -8.67 -6.21
CA GLU A 451 -13.24 -8.78 -7.66
C GLU A 451 -13.66 -10.14 -8.20
N LYS A 452 -13.29 -11.24 -7.53
CA LYS A 452 -13.76 -12.59 -7.89
C LYS A 452 -15.27 -12.68 -7.64
N GLY A 453 -15.75 -12.10 -6.54
CA GLY A 453 -17.16 -12.01 -6.19
C GLY A 453 -17.98 -11.28 -7.25
N LEU A 454 -17.53 -10.12 -7.71
CA LEU A 454 -18.13 -9.37 -8.82
C LEU A 454 -18.16 -10.22 -10.09
N ARG A 455 -17.03 -10.83 -10.47
CA ARG A 455 -16.96 -11.72 -11.65
C ARG A 455 -17.93 -12.91 -11.55
N ILE A 456 -18.07 -13.53 -10.37
CA ILE A 456 -19.06 -14.59 -10.12
C ILE A 456 -20.49 -14.03 -10.22
N ALA A 457 -20.78 -12.91 -9.57
CA ALA A 457 -22.10 -12.29 -9.55
C ALA A 457 -22.56 -11.85 -10.94
N GLU A 458 -21.69 -11.23 -11.74
CA GLU A 458 -21.96 -10.88 -13.14
C GLU A 458 -22.15 -12.12 -14.01
N ARG A 459 -21.26 -13.11 -13.91
CA ARG A 459 -21.36 -14.39 -14.65
C ARG A 459 -22.70 -15.07 -14.38
N LEU A 460 -23.11 -15.15 -13.13
CA LEU A 460 -24.40 -15.74 -12.75
C LEU A 460 -25.58 -14.85 -13.18
N SER A 461 -25.47 -13.53 -13.06
CA SER A 461 -26.52 -12.58 -13.48
C SER A 461 -26.80 -12.63 -14.99
N ARG A 462 -25.81 -12.98 -15.82
CA ARG A 462 -26.04 -13.19 -17.28
C ARG A 462 -26.93 -14.41 -17.56
N VAL A 463 -26.90 -15.43 -16.70
CA VAL A 463 -27.71 -16.66 -16.81
C VAL A 463 -29.03 -16.53 -16.05
N TYR A 464 -29.02 -15.82 -14.92
CA TYR A 464 -30.14 -15.64 -14.00
C TYR A 464 -30.42 -14.14 -13.76
N PRO A 465 -30.82 -13.38 -14.81
CA PRO A 465 -30.89 -11.91 -14.74
C PRO A 465 -31.96 -11.37 -13.79
N ASN A 466 -32.94 -12.19 -13.41
CA ASN A 466 -34.01 -11.82 -12.48
C ASN A 466 -33.65 -12.09 -11.00
N ASP A 467 -32.45 -12.61 -10.71
CA ASP A 467 -32.03 -12.91 -9.35
C ASP A 467 -31.56 -11.65 -8.61
N TYR A 468 -32.36 -11.22 -7.64
CA TYR A 468 -32.14 -9.97 -6.91
C TYR A 468 -30.87 -9.98 -6.06
N ASP A 469 -30.52 -11.12 -5.48
CA ASP A 469 -29.37 -11.22 -4.57
C ASP A 469 -28.05 -11.19 -5.35
N LEU A 470 -28.02 -11.72 -6.58
CA LEU A 470 -26.87 -11.56 -7.48
C LEU A 470 -26.65 -10.10 -7.90
N GLN A 471 -27.72 -9.37 -8.23
CA GLN A 471 -27.63 -7.95 -8.55
C GLN A 471 -27.14 -7.13 -7.35
N MET A 472 -27.71 -7.38 -6.16
CA MET A 472 -27.25 -6.76 -4.91
C MET A 472 -25.78 -7.07 -4.61
N ALA A 473 -25.35 -8.32 -4.79
CA ALA A 473 -23.95 -8.72 -4.62
C ALA A 473 -23.01 -7.95 -5.56
N ALA A 474 -23.36 -7.84 -6.85
CA ALA A 474 -22.58 -7.08 -7.83
C ALA A 474 -22.52 -5.58 -7.46
N PHE A 475 -23.64 -4.97 -7.10
CA PHE A 475 -23.71 -3.57 -6.67
C PHE A 475 -22.82 -3.29 -5.46
N LEU A 476 -22.88 -4.16 -4.44
CA LEU A 476 -22.03 -4.06 -3.25
C LEU A 476 -20.55 -4.21 -3.61
N CYS A 477 -20.17 -5.17 -4.46
CA CYS A 477 -18.78 -5.32 -4.88
C CYS A 477 -18.26 -4.07 -5.62
N LEU A 478 -19.06 -3.46 -6.49
CA LEU A 478 -18.68 -2.25 -7.23
C LEU A 478 -18.47 -1.04 -6.30
N GLU A 479 -19.36 -0.86 -5.33
CA GLU A 479 -19.24 0.18 -4.29
C GLU A 479 -17.99 -0.07 -3.41
N THR A 480 -17.82 -1.30 -2.93
CA THR A 480 -16.68 -1.76 -2.11
C THR A 480 -15.34 -1.57 -2.82
N LEU A 481 -15.27 -1.80 -4.13
CA LEU A 481 -14.06 -1.61 -4.93
C LEU A 481 -13.79 -0.12 -5.25
N GLY A 482 -14.69 0.81 -4.90
CA GLY A 482 -14.58 2.23 -5.24
C GLY A 482 -14.98 2.56 -6.68
N ASN A 483 -15.53 1.60 -7.44
CA ASN A 483 -16.07 1.82 -8.78
C ASN A 483 -17.48 2.43 -8.72
N TYR A 484 -17.58 3.60 -8.09
CA TYR A 484 -18.84 4.29 -7.87
C TYR A 484 -19.63 4.63 -9.15
N PRO A 485 -19.02 5.00 -10.30
CA PRO A 485 -19.76 5.21 -11.54
C PRO A 485 -20.56 3.97 -11.96
N LYS A 486 -19.94 2.79 -11.95
CA LYS A 486 -20.62 1.53 -12.29
C LYS A 486 -21.57 1.09 -11.17
N ALA A 487 -21.23 1.33 -9.90
CA ALA A 487 -22.14 1.08 -8.79
C ALA A 487 -23.44 1.91 -8.92
N ILE A 488 -23.35 3.19 -9.31
CA ILE A 488 -24.51 4.06 -9.53
C ILE A 488 -25.40 3.53 -10.66
N GLU A 489 -24.81 3.07 -11.77
CA GLU A 489 -25.55 2.45 -12.88
C GLU A 489 -26.31 1.20 -12.41
N THR A 490 -25.62 0.28 -11.73
CA THR A 490 -26.21 -0.97 -11.22
C THR A 490 -27.27 -0.69 -10.15
N GLY A 491 -27.02 0.21 -9.20
CA GLY A 491 -27.98 0.59 -8.16
C GLY A 491 -29.25 1.24 -8.74
N LYS A 492 -29.12 2.11 -9.76
CA LYS A 492 -30.27 2.66 -10.50
C LYS A 492 -31.08 1.59 -11.23
N ALA A 493 -30.43 0.56 -11.78
CA ALA A 493 -31.12 -0.57 -12.39
C ALA A 493 -31.90 -1.39 -11.34
N ILE A 494 -31.27 -1.66 -10.20
CA ILE A 494 -31.90 -2.36 -9.07
C ILE A 494 -33.11 -1.60 -8.52
N GLU A 495 -33.04 -0.26 -8.36
CA GLU A 495 -34.16 0.53 -7.83
C GLU A 495 -35.38 0.51 -8.76
N LYS A 496 -35.18 0.52 -10.08
CA LYS A 496 -36.28 0.42 -11.07
C LYS A 496 -37.10 -0.86 -10.91
N ILE A 497 -36.42 -1.98 -10.63
CA ILE A 497 -37.02 -3.31 -10.45
C ILE A 497 -37.58 -3.45 -9.02
N GLY A 498 -36.81 -3.00 -8.02
CA GLY A 498 -37.04 -3.20 -6.60
C GLY A 498 -37.53 -1.98 -5.84
N LYS A 499 -38.51 -1.22 -6.37
CA LYS A 499 -39.01 0.07 -5.81
C LYS A 499 -39.35 0.11 -4.32
N GLN A 500 -39.52 -1.04 -3.65
CA GLN A 500 -39.78 -1.11 -2.21
C GLN A 500 -38.51 -1.31 -1.35
N ASN A 501 -37.32 -1.45 -1.95
CA ASN A 501 -36.05 -1.49 -1.24
C ASN A 501 -35.65 -0.06 -0.81
N ASN A 502 -35.34 0.11 0.47
CA ASN A 502 -34.91 1.39 1.05
C ASN A 502 -33.41 1.43 1.35
N ILE A 503 -32.67 0.32 1.22
CA ILE A 503 -31.22 0.25 1.38
C ILE A 503 -30.49 0.78 0.13
N VAL A 504 -30.93 0.39 -1.07
CA VAL A 504 -30.29 0.77 -2.35
C VAL A 504 -30.10 2.30 -2.52
N PRO A 505 -31.09 3.16 -2.24
CA PRO A 505 -30.91 4.62 -2.30
C PRO A 505 -29.91 5.16 -1.28
N VAL A 506 -29.78 4.53 -0.11
CA VAL A 506 -28.82 4.93 0.92
C VAL A 506 -27.40 4.57 0.48
N VAL A 507 -27.21 3.43 -0.19
CA VAL A 507 -25.91 3.09 -0.79
C VAL A 507 -25.63 4.01 -1.99
N LEU A 508 -26.64 4.28 -2.84
CA LEU A 508 -26.51 5.26 -3.93
C LEU A 508 -26.12 6.65 -3.42
N SER A 509 -26.64 7.11 -2.28
CA SER A 509 -26.25 8.40 -1.72
C SER A 509 -24.78 8.45 -1.34
N GLU A 510 -24.17 7.34 -0.90
CA GLU A 510 -22.72 7.27 -0.67
C GLU A 510 -21.95 7.29 -2.00
N CYS A 511 -22.36 6.50 -2.99
CA CYS A 511 -21.70 6.51 -4.29
C CYS A 511 -21.71 7.91 -4.93
N TYR A 512 -22.84 8.63 -4.81
CA TYR A 512 -22.95 10.04 -5.24
C TYR A 512 -22.06 10.96 -4.41
N LEU A 513 -22.03 10.80 -3.09
CA LEU A 513 -21.17 11.58 -2.19
C LEU A 513 -19.69 11.42 -2.58
N SER A 514 -19.24 10.19 -2.86
CA SER A 514 -17.85 9.88 -3.23
C SER A 514 -17.43 10.44 -4.59
N ILE A 515 -18.37 10.71 -5.50
CA ILE A 515 -18.11 11.42 -6.77
C ILE A 515 -18.42 12.93 -6.69
N MET A 516 -18.62 13.47 -5.48
CA MET A 516 -18.96 14.88 -5.20
C MET A 516 -20.32 15.35 -5.80
N ASP A 517 -21.22 14.43 -6.10
CA ASP A 517 -22.60 14.72 -6.54
C ASP A 517 -23.52 14.92 -5.33
N PHE A 518 -23.28 16.01 -4.59
CA PHE A 518 -23.96 16.29 -3.33
C PHE A 518 -25.48 16.43 -3.47
N ASP A 519 -25.96 16.98 -4.58
CA ASP A 519 -27.39 17.18 -4.79
C ASP A 519 -28.09 15.86 -5.09
N ASN A 520 -27.53 14.96 -5.90
CA ASN A 520 -28.10 13.61 -6.05
C ASN A 520 -27.92 12.74 -4.79
N ALA A 521 -26.85 12.92 -4.01
CA ALA A 521 -26.69 12.27 -2.71
C ALA A 521 -27.83 12.67 -1.74
N ILE A 522 -28.20 13.95 -1.70
CA ILE A 522 -29.32 14.44 -0.90
C ILE A 522 -30.66 13.95 -1.47
N ASN A 523 -30.88 14.07 -2.79
CA ASN A 523 -32.13 13.68 -3.45
C ASN A 523 -32.45 12.18 -3.26
N ALA A 524 -31.44 11.30 -3.33
CA ALA A 524 -31.59 9.86 -3.09
C ALA A 524 -32.15 9.52 -1.69
N LEU A 525 -32.00 10.41 -0.72
CA LEU A 525 -32.47 10.22 0.66
C LEU A 525 -33.82 10.88 0.97
N GLN A 526 -34.29 11.86 0.17
CA GLN A 526 -35.47 12.68 0.49
C GLN A 526 -36.76 11.88 0.72
N GLU A 527 -37.06 10.91 -0.15
CA GLU A 527 -38.25 10.05 -0.02
C GLU A 527 -38.18 9.21 1.26
N ARG A 528 -37.01 8.61 1.53
CA ARG A 528 -36.81 7.71 2.66
C ARG A 528 -36.78 8.49 3.98
N ILE A 529 -36.26 9.71 4.00
CA ILE A 529 -36.40 10.69 5.08
C ILE A 529 -37.87 11.04 5.35
N SER A 530 -38.65 11.31 4.30
CA SER A 530 -40.07 11.68 4.44
C SER A 530 -40.91 10.53 5.00
N LYS A 531 -40.55 9.28 4.64
CA LYS A 531 -41.20 8.05 5.10
C LYS A 531 -40.75 7.59 6.49
N TYR A 532 -39.51 7.89 6.87
CA TYR A 532 -38.90 7.50 8.14
C TYR A 532 -38.24 8.71 8.82
N PRO A 533 -39.02 9.72 9.28
CA PRO A 533 -38.49 10.99 9.78
C PRO A 533 -37.60 10.84 11.02
N ASP A 534 -37.77 9.76 11.77
CA ASP A 534 -37.04 9.46 13.01
C ASP A 534 -35.77 8.62 12.78
N LEU A 535 -35.51 8.16 11.55
CA LEU A 535 -34.23 7.53 11.18
C LEU A 535 -33.16 8.61 10.96
N TYR A 536 -32.66 9.15 12.07
CA TYR A 536 -31.71 10.27 12.08
C TYR A 536 -30.41 10.03 11.29
N ASN A 537 -30.00 8.77 11.09
CA ASN A 537 -28.84 8.41 10.25
C ASN A 537 -28.99 8.92 8.80
N LEU A 538 -30.21 8.97 8.26
CA LEU A 538 -30.47 9.52 6.92
C LEU A 538 -30.29 11.06 6.91
N GLN A 539 -30.72 11.74 7.98
CA GLN A 539 -30.53 13.18 8.14
C GLN A 539 -29.05 13.55 8.26
N LEU A 540 -28.28 12.73 8.97
CA LEU A 540 -26.85 12.92 9.20
C LEU A 540 -26.06 12.89 7.88
N LYS A 541 -26.43 12.01 6.94
CA LYS A 541 -25.86 11.98 5.58
C LYS A 541 -26.21 13.22 4.76
N VAL A 542 -27.44 13.71 4.85
CA VAL A 542 -27.84 14.99 4.22
C VAL A 542 -27.02 16.15 4.80
N ILE A 543 -26.89 16.23 6.13
CA ILE A 543 -26.08 17.27 6.78
C ILE A 543 -24.61 17.19 6.35
N GLN A 544 -24.03 15.98 6.25
CA GLN A 544 -22.67 15.78 5.75
C GLN A 544 -22.49 16.29 4.31
N SER A 545 -23.44 15.99 3.42
CA SER A 545 -23.46 16.47 2.03
C SER A 545 -23.55 18.00 1.95
N LEU A 546 -24.37 18.62 2.80
CA LEU A 546 -24.49 20.08 2.90
C LEU A 546 -23.19 20.75 3.43
N LEU A 547 -22.48 20.11 4.37
CA LEU A 547 -21.21 20.64 4.90
C LEU A 547 -20.08 20.57 3.87
N LEU A 548 -19.99 19.49 3.10
CA LEU A 548 -19.00 19.29 2.03
C LEU A 548 -19.22 20.26 0.85
N SER A 549 -20.46 20.38 0.37
CA SER A 549 -20.86 21.30 -0.70
C SER A 549 -20.80 22.80 -0.33
N GLY A 550 -20.49 23.13 0.92
CA GLY A 550 -20.37 24.52 1.39
C GLY A 550 -21.66 25.13 1.97
N LYS A 551 -22.81 24.45 1.85
CA LYS A 551 -24.16 24.85 2.30
C LYS A 551 -24.31 24.81 3.85
N CYS A 552 -23.43 25.51 4.57
CA CYS A 552 -23.33 25.42 6.03
C CYS A 552 -24.55 25.91 6.78
N ASP A 553 -25.22 26.97 6.32
CA ASP A 553 -26.37 27.50 7.05
C ASP A 553 -27.59 26.58 6.94
N GLU A 554 -27.77 25.91 5.79
CA GLU A 554 -28.71 24.81 5.61
C GLU A 554 -28.33 23.60 6.48
N ALA A 555 -27.05 23.21 6.50
CA ALA A 555 -26.54 22.12 7.35
C ALA A 555 -26.79 22.39 8.84
N LYS A 556 -26.55 23.63 9.28
CA LYS A 556 -26.76 24.14 10.65
C LYS A 556 -28.23 24.12 11.01
N GLU A 557 -29.09 24.66 10.15
CA GLU A 557 -30.53 24.65 10.39
C GLU A 557 -31.05 23.20 10.47
N ARG A 558 -30.63 22.34 9.54
CA ARG A 558 -31.06 20.94 9.50
C ARG A 558 -30.57 20.16 10.72
N ALA A 559 -29.29 20.30 11.09
CA ALA A 559 -28.75 19.69 12.29
C ALA A 559 -29.49 20.14 13.54
N LYS A 560 -29.82 21.44 13.64
CA LYS A 560 -30.61 21.99 14.75
C LYS A 560 -31.99 21.34 14.81
N GLN A 561 -32.77 21.43 13.72
CA GLN A 561 -34.12 20.85 13.61
C GLN A 561 -34.18 19.37 14.04
N VAL A 562 -33.15 18.58 13.71
CA VAL A 562 -33.11 17.14 14.04
C VAL A 562 -32.63 16.92 15.47
N SER A 563 -31.64 17.68 15.96
CA SER A 563 -31.17 17.61 17.35
C SER A 563 -32.19 18.11 18.37
N ASP A 564 -33.09 19.02 17.99
CA ASP A 564 -34.17 19.51 18.85
C ASP A 564 -35.27 18.45 19.04
N LYS A 565 -35.37 17.44 18.15
CA LYS A 565 -36.31 16.30 18.28
C LYS A 565 -35.80 15.20 19.20
N ASP A 566 -34.51 14.87 19.16
CA ASP A 566 -33.85 13.92 20.06
C ASP A 566 -32.67 14.62 20.76
N PRO A 567 -32.94 15.50 21.76
CA PRO A 567 -31.92 16.30 22.44
C PRO A 567 -31.03 15.49 23.39
N GLN A 568 -31.26 14.17 23.50
CA GLN A 568 -30.38 13.21 24.18
C GLN A 568 -29.51 12.42 23.19
N ASN A 569 -29.56 12.75 21.90
CA ASN A 569 -28.72 12.13 20.88
C ASN A 569 -27.38 12.85 20.76
N MET A 570 -26.37 12.27 21.41
CA MET A 570 -25.00 12.78 21.38
C MET A 570 -24.45 13.00 19.96
N PHE A 571 -24.76 12.10 19.02
CA PHE A 571 -24.24 12.20 17.66
C PHE A 571 -24.88 13.38 16.90
N LEU A 572 -26.19 13.60 17.06
CA LEU A 572 -26.86 14.79 16.52
C LEU A 572 -26.33 16.11 17.11
N LEU A 573 -26.05 16.14 18.41
CA LEU A 573 -25.46 17.31 19.08
C LEU A 573 -24.02 17.58 18.63
N ILE A 574 -23.21 16.54 18.42
CA ILE A 574 -21.87 16.63 17.81
C ILE A 574 -21.96 17.19 16.38
N THR A 575 -22.90 16.69 15.57
CA THR A 575 -23.12 17.16 14.20
C THR A 575 -23.60 18.61 14.16
N LEU A 576 -24.51 19.02 15.04
CA LEU A 576 -24.89 20.43 15.21
C LEU A 576 -23.69 21.30 15.60
N GLY A 577 -22.86 20.84 16.55
CA GLY A 577 -21.63 21.51 16.94
C GLY A 577 -20.69 21.75 15.75
N ARG A 578 -20.43 20.73 14.93
CA ARG A 578 -19.63 20.85 13.71
C ARG A 578 -20.24 21.83 12.71
N ALA A 579 -21.55 21.73 12.44
CA ALA A 579 -22.22 22.63 11.50
C ALA A 579 -22.17 24.10 11.93
N LEU A 580 -22.37 24.37 13.23
CA LEU A 580 -22.21 25.71 13.81
C LEU A 580 -20.77 26.23 13.69
N ALA A 581 -19.76 25.38 13.92
CA ALA A 581 -18.35 25.75 13.75
C ALA A 581 -18.03 26.13 12.30
N CYS A 582 -18.58 25.41 11.32
CA CYS A 582 -18.40 25.73 9.90
C CYS A 582 -19.09 27.04 9.49
N SER A 583 -20.25 27.38 10.08
CA SER A 583 -20.90 28.71 9.99
C SER A 583 -20.24 29.79 10.87
N LYS A 584 -19.12 29.50 11.55
CA LYS A 584 -18.39 30.40 12.47
C LYS A 584 -19.18 30.85 13.71
N ASP A 585 -20.27 30.16 14.07
CA ASP A 585 -21.07 30.41 15.28
C ASP A 585 -20.47 29.66 16.48
N TYR A 586 -19.24 30.05 16.86
CA TYR A 586 -18.40 29.27 17.78
C TYR A 586 -18.98 29.15 19.19
N GLU A 587 -19.68 30.16 19.70
CA GLU A 587 -20.33 30.12 21.02
C GLU A 587 -21.43 29.05 21.09
N LYS A 588 -22.33 29.03 20.09
CA LYS A 588 -23.37 27.99 20.03
C LYS A 588 -22.79 26.62 19.70
N SER A 589 -21.75 26.57 18.88
CA SER A 589 -21.00 25.34 18.59
C SER A 589 -20.45 24.72 19.88
N PHE A 590 -19.80 25.54 20.71
CA PHE A 590 -19.27 25.14 22.01
C PHE A 590 -20.36 24.63 22.95
N GLU A 591 -21.51 25.31 23.04
CA GLU A 591 -22.63 24.84 23.86
C GLU A 591 -23.24 23.53 23.32
N ALA A 592 -23.33 23.34 21.99
CA ALA A 592 -23.78 22.08 21.41
C ALA A 592 -22.86 20.90 21.75
N PHE A 593 -21.53 21.06 21.66
CA PHE A 593 -20.59 20.04 22.11
C PHE A 593 -20.61 19.83 23.63
N ARG A 594 -20.77 20.89 24.42
CA ARG A 594 -20.90 20.80 25.88
C ARG A 594 -22.13 19.98 26.28
N ARG A 595 -23.26 20.20 25.62
CA ARG A 595 -24.46 19.37 25.77
C ARG A 595 -24.17 17.92 25.36
N ALA A 596 -23.51 17.69 24.22
CA ALA A 596 -23.20 16.36 23.72
C ALA A 596 -22.38 15.52 24.73
N VAL A 597 -21.29 16.07 25.29
CA VAL A 597 -20.45 15.32 26.25
C VAL A 597 -21.11 15.07 27.61
N GLY A 598 -22.13 15.88 27.94
CA GLY A 598 -22.97 15.73 29.12
C GLY A 598 -24.01 14.61 29.00
N VAL A 599 -24.35 14.19 27.78
CA VAL A 599 -25.19 13.00 27.54
C VAL A 599 -24.42 11.73 27.97
N LYS A 600 -25.13 10.79 28.60
CA LYS A 600 -24.60 9.44 28.87
C LYS A 600 -24.67 8.62 27.58
N GLY A 601 -23.57 8.02 27.15
CA GLY A 601 -23.48 7.27 25.90
C GLY A 601 -22.06 6.77 25.65
N ASP A 602 -21.75 6.43 24.40
CA ASP A 602 -20.44 5.91 23.99
C ASP A 602 -19.27 6.82 24.37
N ASP A 603 -18.29 6.29 25.10
CA ASP A 603 -17.16 7.07 25.58
C ASP A 603 -16.19 7.51 24.46
N GLY A 604 -16.22 6.86 23.28
CA GLY A 604 -15.48 7.31 22.10
C GLY A 604 -16.06 8.60 21.51
N LEU A 605 -17.38 8.65 21.31
CA LEU A 605 -18.10 9.86 20.88
C LEU A 605 -17.96 10.98 21.92
N ARG A 606 -17.99 10.66 23.22
CA ARG A 606 -17.75 11.64 24.30
C ARG A 606 -16.33 12.18 24.25
N ALA A 607 -15.32 11.32 24.06
CA ALA A 607 -13.93 11.75 23.91
C ALA A 607 -13.75 12.68 22.70
N TRP A 608 -14.35 12.36 21.55
CA TRP A 608 -14.40 13.23 20.37
C TRP A 608 -15.12 14.56 20.62
N GLY A 609 -16.21 14.57 21.39
CA GLY A 609 -16.88 15.80 21.82
C GLY A 609 -16.00 16.67 22.72
N TYR A 610 -15.27 16.06 23.67
CA TYR A 610 -14.30 16.77 24.51
C TYR A 610 -13.11 17.30 23.71
N TYR A 611 -12.61 16.54 22.73
CA TYR A 611 -11.58 17.01 21.83
C TYR A 611 -12.07 18.17 20.94
N SER A 612 -13.33 18.13 20.49
CA SER A 612 -13.96 19.23 19.75
C SER A 612 -14.10 20.50 20.60
N LEU A 613 -14.41 20.38 21.90
CA LEU A 613 -14.40 21.50 22.85
C LEU A 613 -13.00 22.08 23.05
N TYR A 614 -11.95 21.25 23.05
CA TYR A 614 -10.57 21.73 23.07
C TYR A 614 -10.25 22.56 21.82
N LEU A 615 -10.51 22.03 20.63
CA LEU A 615 -10.25 22.72 19.35
C LEU A 615 -11.00 24.06 19.23
N LEU A 616 -12.26 24.11 19.68
CA LEU A 616 -13.04 25.36 19.73
C LEU A 616 -12.47 26.35 20.75
N SER A 617 -12.06 25.88 21.94
CA SER A 617 -11.44 26.74 22.94
C SER A 617 -10.21 27.44 22.37
N GLU A 618 -9.37 26.73 21.62
CA GLU A 618 -8.19 27.28 20.96
C GLU A 618 -8.56 28.34 19.91
N LEU A 619 -9.55 28.05 19.04
CA LEU A 619 -10.06 29.02 18.05
C LEU A 619 -10.67 30.28 18.69
N MET A 620 -11.24 30.15 19.89
CA MET A 620 -11.81 31.26 20.65
C MET A 620 -10.79 31.98 21.55
N GLY A 621 -9.52 31.56 21.58
CA GLY A 621 -8.49 32.13 22.45
C GLY A 621 -8.69 31.86 23.95
N THR A 622 -9.32 30.73 24.29
CA THR A 622 -9.68 30.34 25.67
C THR A 622 -8.95 29.07 26.11
N ASN A 623 -8.82 28.84 27.42
CA ASN A 623 -8.11 27.66 27.94
C ASN A 623 -8.94 26.36 27.80
N GLY A 624 -8.62 25.56 26.78
CA GLY A 624 -9.23 24.26 26.50
C GLY A 624 -8.60 23.05 27.18
N ALA A 625 -7.48 23.20 27.92
CA ALA A 625 -6.63 22.07 28.35
C ALA A 625 -7.36 20.99 29.17
N ARG A 626 -8.35 21.40 29.97
CA ARG A 626 -9.21 20.47 30.75
C ARG A 626 -10.01 19.51 29.88
N TYR A 627 -10.41 19.93 28.68
CA TYR A 627 -11.20 19.12 27.75
C TYR A 627 -10.32 18.10 27.02
N LEU A 628 -9.14 18.51 26.55
CA LEU A 628 -8.15 17.59 26.00
C LEU A 628 -7.76 16.50 27.01
N LYS A 629 -7.52 16.87 28.28
CA LYS A 629 -7.27 15.91 29.34
C LYS A 629 -8.42 14.91 29.47
N LYS A 630 -9.68 15.37 29.43
CA LYS A 630 -10.85 14.49 29.53
C LYS A 630 -11.04 13.57 28.32
N ALA A 631 -10.69 14.03 27.11
CA ALA A 631 -10.67 13.20 25.91
C ALA A 631 -9.64 12.05 26.04
N LYS A 632 -8.39 12.38 26.42
CA LYS A 632 -7.31 11.41 26.69
C LYS A 632 -7.72 10.40 27.79
N GLU A 633 -8.39 10.86 28.86
CA GLU A 633 -8.89 9.98 29.95
C GLU A 633 -10.00 9.01 29.51
N LEU A 634 -10.93 9.43 28.64
CA LEU A 634 -12.09 8.61 28.24
C LEU A 634 -11.76 7.57 27.17
N LYS A 635 -10.82 7.89 26.26
CA LYS A 635 -10.42 6.97 25.20
C LYS A 635 -8.89 6.99 25.00
N PRO A 636 -8.11 6.37 25.90
CA PRO A 636 -6.64 6.37 25.83
C PRO A 636 -6.06 5.75 24.56
N THR A 637 -6.84 4.93 23.84
CA THR A 637 -6.48 4.34 22.54
C THR A 637 -6.61 5.31 21.36
N MET A 638 -7.09 6.53 21.59
CA MET A 638 -7.13 7.60 20.59
C MET A 638 -6.04 8.62 20.91
N ASN A 639 -5.15 8.88 19.95
CA ASN A 639 -4.01 9.77 20.09
C ASN A 639 -4.43 11.24 19.86
N PHE A 640 -5.26 11.75 20.76
CA PHE A 640 -5.66 13.15 20.79
C PHE A 640 -4.48 14.03 21.19
N LEU A 641 -3.99 14.89 20.29
CA LEU A 641 -2.88 15.80 20.56
C LEU A 641 -3.36 17.24 20.71
N SER A 642 -2.71 18.03 21.56
CA SER A 642 -2.85 19.49 21.53
C SER A 642 -2.24 20.07 20.25
N ASN A 643 -2.66 21.25 19.83
CA ASN A 643 -2.10 21.95 18.67
C ASN A 643 -0.56 22.05 18.73
N PRO A 644 0.09 22.36 19.89
CA PRO A 644 1.55 22.33 19.99
C PRO A 644 2.17 20.93 19.97
N GLU A 645 1.51 19.91 20.54
CA GLU A 645 1.97 18.51 20.46
C GLU A 645 1.93 18.01 19.01
N LEU A 646 0.80 18.23 18.31
CA LEU A 646 0.59 17.86 16.91
C LEU A 646 1.57 18.61 16.00
N LYS A 647 1.69 19.93 16.16
CA LYS A 647 2.64 20.74 15.40
C LYS A 647 4.08 20.23 15.59
N LYS A 648 4.50 19.96 16.83
CA LYS A 648 5.84 19.43 17.13
C LYS A 648 6.09 18.04 16.57
N LEU A 649 5.05 17.19 16.50
CA LEU A 649 5.13 15.87 15.86
C LEU A 649 5.37 16.03 14.36
N VAL A 650 4.47 16.77 13.70
CA VAL A 650 4.45 17.00 12.25
C VAL A 650 5.72 17.74 11.78
N GLU A 651 6.17 18.77 12.50
CA GLU A 651 7.40 19.51 12.15
C GLU A 651 8.70 18.74 12.44
N LYS A 652 8.65 17.65 13.22
CA LYS A 652 9.79 16.75 13.45
C LYS A 652 9.86 15.66 12.39
N GLU A 653 8.72 15.26 11.82
CA GLU A 653 8.73 14.38 10.67
C GLU A 653 9.37 15.10 9.49
N ASP A 654 10.40 14.46 8.97
CA ASP A 654 11.10 14.89 7.79
C ASP A 654 10.51 14.05 6.65
N ILE A 655 9.88 14.70 5.68
CA ILE A 655 9.18 14.05 4.55
C ILE A 655 10.28 13.59 3.58
N ILE A 656 10.96 12.50 3.96
CA ILE A 656 12.36 12.20 3.60
C ILE A 656 12.54 11.54 2.22
N SER A 657 11.55 10.78 1.74
CA SER A 657 11.81 9.77 0.70
C SER A 657 11.16 10.02 -0.66
N ILE A 658 10.87 11.29 -1.01
CA ILE A 658 10.66 11.67 -2.41
C ILE A 658 12.04 11.71 -3.10
N GLN A 659 12.61 10.52 -3.35
CA GLN A 659 13.99 10.33 -3.76
C GLN A 659 14.30 10.86 -5.17
N GLU A 660 15.57 11.23 -5.36
CA GLU A 660 16.27 11.64 -6.60
C GLU A 660 15.69 12.83 -7.38
N GLU A 661 14.38 12.87 -7.70
CA GLU A 661 13.77 13.90 -8.57
C GLU A 661 13.79 15.30 -7.94
N LEU A 662 13.60 15.39 -6.62
CA LEU A 662 13.51 16.67 -5.88
C LEU A 662 14.76 16.98 -5.02
N TYR A 663 15.75 16.09 -4.95
CA TYR A 663 16.80 16.07 -3.91
C TYR A 663 17.70 17.32 -3.84
N ASN A 664 17.64 18.24 -4.82
CA ASN A 664 18.36 19.52 -4.80
C ASN A 664 17.48 20.74 -5.13
N LYS A 665 16.15 20.61 -5.11
CA LYS A 665 15.22 21.69 -5.49
C LYS A 665 15.19 22.78 -4.41
N PRO A 666 15.53 24.05 -4.71
CA PRO A 666 15.64 25.10 -3.68
C PRO A 666 14.34 25.32 -2.90
N TRP A 667 13.20 25.14 -3.56
CA TRP A 667 11.85 25.32 -3.02
C TRP A 667 11.31 24.14 -2.20
N LEU A 668 12.01 22.99 -2.13
CA LEU A 668 11.52 21.77 -1.46
C LEU A 668 11.09 22.02 -0.01
N ARG A 669 11.85 22.87 0.71
CA ARG A 669 11.54 23.22 2.11
C ARG A 669 10.22 24.00 2.24
N ALA A 670 9.86 24.85 1.28
CA ALA A 670 8.56 25.52 1.27
C ALA A 670 7.42 24.51 1.06
N PHE A 671 7.61 23.55 0.16
CA PHE A 671 6.66 22.47 -0.12
C PHE A 671 6.39 21.61 1.12
N GLN A 672 7.44 21.14 1.80
CA GLN A 672 7.33 20.40 3.08
C GLN A 672 6.67 21.24 4.18
N ASN A 673 7.08 22.50 4.37
CA ASN A 673 6.49 23.39 5.38
C ASN A 673 4.97 23.59 5.16
N TYR A 674 4.52 23.73 3.92
CA TYR A 674 3.10 23.82 3.62
C TYR A 674 2.37 22.49 3.76
N ALA A 675 3.02 21.36 3.46
CA ALA A 675 2.47 20.03 3.75
C ALA A 675 2.22 19.83 5.25
N HIS A 676 3.13 20.31 6.10
CA HIS A 676 2.95 20.34 7.55
C HIS A 676 1.76 21.23 7.97
N LYS A 677 1.65 22.45 7.42
CA LYS A 677 0.51 23.35 7.66
C LYS A 677 -0.84 22.66 7.31
N ILE A 678 -0.93 21.99 6.15
CA ILE A 678 -2.13 21.31 5.67
C ILE A 678 -2.43 20.00 6.42
N CYS A 679 -1.39 19.25 6.84
CA CYS A 679 -1.54 18.06 7.69
C CYS A 679 -2.20 18.41 9.03
N ILE A 680 -1.78 19.52 9.65
CA ILE A 680 -2.38 20.02 10.90
C ILE A 680 -3.84 20.45 10.69
N ASP A 681 -4.18 21.08 9.56
CA ASP A 681 -5.56 21.49 9.26
C ASP A 681 -6.52 20.30 9.00
N THR A 682 -6.06 19.06 8.77
CA THR A 682 -6.98 17.91 8.72
C THR A 682 -7.65 17.63 10.07
N MET A 683 -7.04 18.07 11.18
CA MET A 683 -7.59 17.99 12.53
C MET A 683 -8.42 19.23 12.95
N SER A 684 -8.56 20.22 12.08
CA SER A 684 -9.37 21.42 12.32
C SER A 684 -10.85 21.07 12.46
N ILE A 685 -11.54 21.65 13.45
CA ILE A 685 -12.98 21.42 13.70
C ILE A 685 -13.88 21.88 12.53
N ARG A 686 -13.34 22.67 11.60
CA ARG A 686 -14.03 23.14 10.39
C ARG A 686 -13.79 22.24 9.17
N SER A 687 -12.79 21.37 9.20
CA SER A 687 -12.41 20.50 8.08
C SER A 687 -13.38 19.35 7.89
N HIS A 688 -13.90 19.19 6.68
CA HIS A 688 -14.81 18.11 6.28
C HIS A 688 -14.33 17.55 4.94
N THR A 689 -14.32 16.24 4.76
CA THR A 689 -13.61 15.60 3.65
C THR A 689 -14.26 14.29 3.19
N ILE A 690 -14.14 13.99 1.89
CA ILE A 690 -14.33 12.67 1.30
C ILE A 690 -12.94 12.04 1.23
N GLY A 691 -12.72 10.90 1.91
CA GLY A 691 -11.37 10.47 2.30
C GLY A 691 -10.78 11.38 3.37
N ASN A 692 -9.46 11.28 3.67
CA ASN A 692 -8.85 12.01 4.79
C ASN A 692 -7.82 13.11 4.38
N TYR A 693 -7.38 13.15 3.13
CA TYR A 693 -6.16 13.85 2.70
C TYR A 693 -6.30 15.32 2.24
N GLY A 694 -5.64 16.26 2.93
CA GLY A 694 -5.40 17.61 2.43
C GLY A 694 -4.33 17.63 1.33
N VAL A 695 -4.22 18.72 0.57
CA VAL A 695 -3.37 18.79 -0.63
C VAL A 695 -2.47 20.03 -0.64
N VAL A 696 -1.22 19.82 -1.05
CA VAL A 696 -0.32 20.87 -1.53
C VAL A 696 -0.01 20.61 -3.00
N SER A 697 -0.17 21.62 -3.86
CA SER A 697 0.37 21.64 -5.23
C SER A 697 1.54 22.60 -5.31
N MET A 698 2.64 22.16 -5.93
CA MET A 698 3.79 23.00 -6.30
C MET A 698 3.92 23.04 -7.82
N PHE A 699 4.06 24.24 -8.36
CA PHE A 699 4.32 24.52 -9.77
C PHE A 699 5.70 25.12 -9.88
N GLU A 700 6.65 24.41 -10.48
CA GLU A 700 7.99 24.93 -10.76
C GLU A 700 8.08 25.33 -12.23
N ILE A 701 8.24 26.63 -12.46
CA ILE A 701 8.55 27.19 -13.78
C ILE A 701 10.06 27.14 -13.97
N ASP A 702 10.52 26.44 -15.01
CA ASP A 702 11.93 26.32 -15.32
C ASP A 702 12.44 27.47 -16.24
N PRO A 703 13.77 27.72 -16.30
CA PRO A 703 14.32 28.76 -17.17
C PRO A 703 14.20 28.49 -18.69
N SER A 704 13.73 27.30 -19.10
CA SER A 704 13.44 26.94 -20.49
C SER A 704 11.98 27.18 -20.88
N GLY A 705 11.10 27.53 -19.94
CA GLY A 705 9.69 27.83 -20.18
C GLY A 705 8.72 26.66 -19.98
N ALA A 706 9.14 25.56 -19.34
CA ALA A 706 8.22 24.49 -18.91
C ALA A 706 7.74 24.71 -17.47
N CYS A 707 6.51 24.26 -17.15
CA CYS A 707 5.97 24.32 -15.78
C CYS A 707 5.68 22.91 -15.26
N SER A 708 6.51 22.40 -14.35
CA SER A 708 6.30 21.07 -13.76
C SER A 708 5.37 21.13 -12.54
N HIS A 709 4.48 20.15 -12.39
CA HIS A 709 3.47 20.13 -11.32
C HIS A 709 3.67 18.94 -10.37
N HIS A 710 3.94 19.23 -9.11
CA HIS A 710 4.10 18.25 -8.03
C HIS A 710 2.92 18.35 -7.05
N ARG A 711 2.38 17.22 -6.60
CA ARG A 711 1.32 17.17 -5.58
C ARG A 711 1.75 16.33 -4.38
N LEU A 712 1.38 16.80 -3.20
CA LEU A 712 1.61 16.13 -1.92
C LEU A 712 0.31 16.12 -1.10
N PHE A 713 -0.24 14.94 -0.90
CA PHE A 713 -1.42 14.68 -0.09
C PHE A 713 -1.01 14.42 1.35
N CYS A 714 -1.70 15.00 2.33
CA CYS A 714 -1.27 15.03 3.73
C CYS A 714 -2.43 14.66 4.67
N ASN A 715 -2.20 13.84 5.69
CA ASN A 715 -3.16 13.59 6.77
C ASN A 715 -2.47 13.23 8.11
N PHE A 716 -3.12 13.55 9.23
CA PHE A 716 -2.83 12.98 10.55
C PHE A 716 -3.96 12.02 10.98
N ASN A 717 -3.59 10.88 11.57
CA ASN A 717 -4.54 9.85 11.99
C ASN A 717 -4.63 9.72 13.52
N PRO A 718 -5.74 10.10 14.18
CA PRO A 718 -5.86 10.09 15.64
C PRO A 718 -6.32 8.77 16.27
N TYR A 719 -6.57 7.70 15.51
CA TYR A 719 -7.05 6.40 16.04
C TYR A 719 -6.61 5.24 15.16
N ASP A 720 -6.45 4.03 15.71
CA ASP A 720 -6.07 2.87 14.89
C ASP A 720 -7.16 2.55 13.86
N VAL A 721 -6.75 2.39 12.60
CA VAL A 721 -7.61 2.01 11.48
C VAL A 721 -7.10 0.68 10.95
N GLU A 722 -7.88 -0.42 11.02
CA GLU A 722 -7.45 -1.70 10.42
C GLU A 722 -7.55 -1.65 8.88
N GLU A 723 -8.29 -0.67 8.32
CA GLU A 723 -8.38 -0.43 6.88
C GLU A 723 -7.05 0.12 6.32
N GLN A 724 -6.43 -0.68 5.44
CA GLN A 724 -5.24 -0.32 4.68
C GLN A 724 -5.53 0.53 3.44
N PHE A 725 -6.70 1.15 3.32
CA PHE A 725 -7.14 1.80 2.08
C PHE A 725 -7.43 3.28 2.28
N GLY A 726 -7.17 4.08 1.25
CA GLY A 726 -7.51 5.50 1.20
C GLY A 726 -8.00 5.88 -0.19
N GLN A 727 -8.75 6.97 -0.29
CA GLN A 727 -9.18 7.50 -1.58
C GLN A 727 -8.63 8.91 -1.79
N LEU A 728 -8.13 9.17 -2.99
CA LEU A 728 -7.77 10.49 -3.49
C LEU A 728 -8.60 10.83 -4.72
N TRP A 729 -8.85 12.12 -4.92
CA TRP A 729 -9.45 12.63 -6.13
C TRP A 729 -8.44 13.48 -6.91
N LEU A 730 -8.36 13.26 -8.23
CA LEU A 730 -7.49 13.97 -9.16
C LEU A 730 -8.27 14.42 -10.40
N SER A 731 -7.95 15.59 -10.95
CA SER A 731 -8.48 16.03 -12.25
C SER A 731 -7.91 15.20 -13.41
N GLN A 732 -6.64 14.81 -13.31
CA GLN A 732 -5.93 14.04 -14.33
C GLN A 732 -5.02 12.99 -13.69
N MET A 733 -4.73 11.90 -14.40
CA MET A 733 -3.79 10.90 -13.93
C MET A 733 -2.38 11.49 -13.82
N PRO A 734 -1.59 11.11 -12.80
CA PRO A 734 -0.21 11.56 -12.66
C PRO A 734 0.70 10.93 -13.73
N VAL A 735 1.85 11.55 -13.98
CA VAL A 735 2.94 11.00 -14.82
C VAL A 735 3.94 10.19 -14.02
N SER A 736 3.90 10.25 -12.68
CA SER A 736 4.62 9.35 -11.79
C SER A 736 3.65 8.42 -11.04
N ALA A 737 4.19 7.36 -10.45
CA ALA A 737 3.49 6.64 -9.40
C ALA A 737 3.23 7.53 -8.17
N PHE A 738 2.28 7.10 -7.33
CA PHE A 738 2.04 7.66 -6.01
C PHE A 738 3.04 7.08 -5.01
N LEU A 739 3.84 7.91 -4.35
CA LEU A 739 4.82 7.49 -3.35
C LEU A 739 4.36 7.85 -1.94
N ASP A 740 4.48 6.96 -0.97
CA ASP A 740 4.31 7.32 0.45
C ASP A 740 5.52 8.12 0.99
N LYS A 741 5.52 8.45 2.30
CA LYS A 741 6.61 9.21 2.91
C LYS A 741 7.92 8.41 3.03
N GLU A 742 7.83 7.08 3.02
CA GLU A 742 8.94 6.13 2.97
C GLU A 742 9.42 5.83 1.52
N GLY A 743 8.69 6.30 0.50
CA GLY A 743 9.03 6.19 -0.91
C GLY A 743 8.46 4.95 -1.61
N ASN A 744 7.57 4.19 -0.97
CA ASN A 744 6.92 3.01 -1.56
C ASN A 744 5.77 3.43 -2.49
N ILE A 745 5.50 2.63 -3.53
CA ILE A 745 4.37 2.91 -4.44
C ILE A 745 3.05 2.47 -3.80
N VAL A 746 2.10 3.39 -3.68
CA VAL A 746 0.84 3.21 -2.93
C VAL A 746 -0.39 3.52 -3.78
N THR A 747 -0.81 2.59 -4.66
CA THR A 747 -2.08 2.63 -5.42
C THR A 747 -2.52 1.22 -5.82
N THR A 748 -3.84 1.01 -5.98
CA THR A 748 -4.47 -0.29 -6.33
C THR A 748 -5.57 -0.25 -7.38
N ALA A 749 -6.10 0.93 -7.72
CA ALA A 749 -7.00 1.15 -8.85
C ALA A 749 -7.19 2.65 -9.11
N ALA A 750 -7.60 2.99 -10.34
CA ALA A 750 -8.09 4.32 -10.71
C ALA A 750 -9.41 4.21 -11.50
N TYR A 751 -10.39 5.03 -11.14
CA TYR A 751 -11.72 5.06 -11.78
C TYR A 751 -12.04 6.45 -12.32
N LYS A 752 -12.31 6.56 -13.63
CA LYS A 752 -12.70 7.82 -14.26
C LYS A 752 -14.10 8.25 -13.80
N ILE A 753 -14.25 9.53 -13.47
CA ILE A 753 -15.51 10.21 -13.16
C ILE A 753 -15.76 11.24 -14.27
N GLU A 754 -16.98 11.27 -14.80
CA GLU A 754 -17.35 12.16 -15.92
C GLU A 754 -18.36 13.24 -15.52
N ASN A 755 -19.10 13.07 -14.42
CA ASN A 755 -20.09 14.04 -13.94
C ASN A 755 -20.28 13.88 -12.42
N PRO A 756 -20.58 14.96 -11.67
CA PRO A 756 -20.63 16.36 -12.10
C PRO A 756 -19.25 17.05 -12.14
N ILE A 757 -18.22 16.41 -11.60
CA ILE A 757 -16.84 16.94 -11.55
C ILE A 757 -15.92 15.91 -12.21
N GLU A 758 -15.42 16.26 -13.41
CA GLU A 758 -14.58 15.39 -14.23
C GLU A 758 -13.21 15.12 -13.61
N GLY A 759 -12.81 13.85 -13.56
CA GLY A 759 -11.50 13.44 -13.08
C GLY A 759 -11.39 11.95 -12.80
N HIS A 760 -10.63 11.60 -11.78
CA HIS A 760 -10.24 10.23 -11.43
C HIS A 760 -10.29 10.06 -9.91
N LEU A 761 -10.99 9.03 -9.46
CA LEU A 761 -10.89 8.54 -8.08
C LEU A 761 -9.82 7.45 -8.01
N ILE A 762 -8.84 7.66 -7.15
CA ILE A 762 -7.70 6.77 -6.95
C ILE A 762 -7.89 6.00 -5.64
N SER A 763 -7.84 4.68 -5.70
CA SER A 763 -7.85 3.80 -4.54
C SER A 763 -6.42 3.50 -4.13
N LEU A 764 -5.96 4.12 -3.04
CA LEU A 764 -4.67 3.86 -2.40
C LEU A 764 -4.77 2.62 -1.52
N LYS A 765 -3.70 1.83 -1.47
CA LYS A 765 -3.49 0.77 -0.48
C LYS A 765 -2.14 0.98 0.20
N PHE A 766 -2.11 0.76 1.51
CA PHE A 766 -0.96 0.90 2.38
C PHE A 766 -0.49 -0.46 2.89
N ASP A 767 0.82 -0.65 3.02
CA ASP A 767 1.41 -1.91 3.51
C ASP A 767 1.06 -2.22 4.96
N LYS A 768 0.76 -1.19 5.74
CA LYS A 768 0.37 -1.30 7.15
C LYS A 768 -0.91 -0.51 7.41
N PRO A 769 -1.78 -0.99 8.32
CA PRO A 769 -2.91 -0.19 8.79
C PRO A 769 -2.40 1.08 9.48
N TRP A 770 -3.18 2.16 9.50
CA TRP A 770 -2.72 3.40 10.12
C TRP A 770 -2.75 3.30 11.65
N GLU A 771 -1.60 3.51 12.27
CA GLU A 771 -1.44 3.56 13.73
C GLU A 771 -1.93 4.91 14.30
N ALA A 772 -2.49 4.90 15.51
CA ALA A 772 -2.95 6.09 16.20
C ALA A 772 -1.79 7.06 16.52
N GLY A 773 -1.79 8.23 15.86
CA GLY A 773 -0.74 9.25 15.96
C GLY A 773 0.23 9.28 14.79
N SER A 774 0.03 8.44 13.77
CA SER A 774 0.79 8.52 12.52
C SER A 774 0.31 9.67 11.62
N THR A 775 1.22 10.24 10.85
CA THR A 775 0.87 10.96 9.63
C THR A 775 0.99 10.05 8.41
N SER A 776 0.30 10.44 7.35
CA SER A 776 0.50 9.92 6.01
C SER A 776 0.76 11.06 5.03
N TYR A 777 1.77 10.91 4.19
CA TYR A 777 2.03 11.78 3.04
C TYR A 777 2.10 10.95 1.77
N ILE A 778 1.44 11.42 0.70
CA ILE A 778 1.44 10.75 -0.62
C ILE A 778 1.87 11.76 -1.68
N TYR A 779 3.01 11.52 -2.34
CA TYR A 779 3.52 12.33 -3.44
C TYR A 779 3.09 11.78 -4.80
N CYS A 780 2.79 12.64 -5.76
CA CYS A 780 2.83 12.28 -7.18
C CYS A 780 3.18 13.50 -8.06
N ARG A 781 3.86 13.28 -9.17
CA ARG A 781 4.06 14.26 -10.24
C ARG A 781 2.89 14.21 -11.23
N GLN A 782 2.33 15.36 -11.53
CA GLN A 782 1.27 15.56 -12.50
C GLN A 782 1.87 15.90 -13.88
N PRO A 783 1.11 15.74 -14.98
CA PRO A 783 1.49 16.26 -16.29
C PRO A 783 2.01 17.70 -16.20
N ASP A 784 3.13 17.96 -16.86
CA ASP A 784 3.69 19.31 -16.97
C ASP A 784 2.72 20.21 -17.77
N LEU A 785 2.71 21.49 -17.42
CA LEU A 785 1.84 22.51 -17.99
C LEU A 785 2.63 23.38 -18.98
N GLU A 786 2.01 23.66 -20.12
CA GLU A 786 2.56 24.58 -21.11
C GLU A 786 2.37 26.04 -20.66
N LEU A 787 3.39 26.86 -20.86
CA LEU A 787 3.32 28.30 -20.66
C LEU A 787 2.90 29.00 -21.96
N ILE A 788 2.10 30.05 -21.84
CA ILE A 788 1.66 30.85 -23.00
C ILE A 788 2.53 32.09 -23.08
N GLU A 789 3.34 32.22 -24.14
CA GLU A 789 4.14 33.41 -24.43
C GLU A 789 3.51 34.26 -25.54
N GLU A 790 3.19 35.51 -25.24
CA GLU A 790 2.69 36.49 -26.22
C GLU A 790 3.44 37.83 -26.05
N ASN A 791 4.01 38.35 -27.14
CA ASN A 791 4.72 39.65 -27.17
C ASN A 791 5.85 39.78 -26.11
N GLY A 792 6.53 38.67 -25.77
CA GLY A 792 7.55 38.63 -24.73
C GLY A 792 7.02 38.77 -23.31
N ILE A 793 5.73 38.49 -23.09
CA ILE A 793 5.12 38.25 -21.78
C ILE A 793 4.78 36.77 -21.72
N VAL A 794 5.30 36.08 -20.70
CA VAL A 794 4.95 34.70 -20.39
C VAL A 794 3.80 34.71 -19.38
N SER A 795 2.83 33.82 -19.56
CA SER A 795 1.70 33.67 -18.66
C SER A 795 1.47 32.21 -18.28
N PHE A 796 1.03 32.03 -17.04
CA PHE A 796 0.63 30.75 -16.46
C PHE A 796 -0.77 30.91 -15.86
N GLU A 797 -1.67 29.98 -16.21
CA GLU A 797 -2.99 29.85 -15.62
C GLU A 797 -3.09 28.49 -14.93
N LEU A 798 -3.51 28.51 -13.67
CA LEU A 798 -3.74 27.29 -12.90
C LEU A 798 -4.94 26.54 -13.51
N PRO A 799 -4.79 25.27 -13.94
CA PRO A 799 -5.91 24.48 -14.44
C PRO A 799 -6.98 24.27 -13.36
N PRO A 800 -8.23 23.93 -13.73
CA PRO A 800 -9.26 23.58 -12.76
C PRO A 800 -8.83 22.35 -11.95
N LEU A 801 -8.48 22.57 -10.68
CA LEU A 801 -8.11 21.55 -9.71
C LEU A 801 -9.16 21.47 -8.59
N PRO A 802 -10.35 20.87 -8.82
CA PRO A 802 -11.35 20.74 -7.78
C PRO A 802 -10.87 19.80 -6.68
N GLN A 803 -11.39 19.99 -5.46
CA GLN A 803 -10.85 19.37 -4.25
C GLN A 803 -11.89 18.44 -3.61
N PRO A 804 -11.51 17.25 -3.08
CA PRO A 804 -12.45 16.32 -2.44
C PRO A 804 -12.89 16.74 -1.03
N ALA A 805 -12.54 17.95 -0.60
CA ALA A 805 -12.63 18.34 0.80
C ALA A 805 -12.85 19.85 0.98
N ARG A 806 -13.57 20.16 2.06
CA ARG A 806 -13.81 21.50 2.56
C ARG A 806 -12.82 21.81 3.70
N ARG A 807 -11.67 22.38 3.36
CA ARG A 807 -10.54 22.69 4.26
C ARG A 807 -9.57 23.70 3.62
N GLU A 808 -8.50 24.07 4.33
CA GLU A 808 -7.38 24.75 3.68
C GLU A 808 -6.68 23.83 2.67
N GLN A 809 -6.22 24.42 1.57
CA GLN A 809 -5.44 23.76 0.52
C GLN A 809 -4.30 24.70 0.14
N ALA A 810 -3.16 24.17 -0.32
CA ALA A 810 -2.00 24.99 -0.64
C ALA A 810 -1.61 24.91 -2.11
N PHE A 811 -1.32 26.06 -2.72
CA PHE A 811 -0.80 26.20 -4.07
C PHE A 811 0.47 27.04 -4.01
N LEU A 812 1.58 26.50 -4.50
CA LEU A 812 2.90 27.13 -4.46
C LEU A 812 3.41 27.29 -5.89
N VAL A 813 3.99 28.44 -6.23
CA VAL A 813 4.55 28.70 -7.56
C VAL A 813 6.00 29.16 -7.42
N ALA A 814 6.95 28.34 -7.86
CA ALA A 814 8.36 28.66 -7.89
C ALA A 814 8.73 29.28 -9.25
N LEU A 815 9.19 30.52 -9.23
CA LEU A 815 9.60 31.32 -10.38
C LEU A 815 11.12 31.53 -10.36
N PRO A 816 11.83 31.46 -11.50
CA PRO A 816 13.24 31.84 -11.57
C PRO A 816 13.47 33.30 -11.13
N ASN A 817 14.61 33.59 -10.50
CA ASN A 817 14.92 34.96 -10.01
C ASN A 817 15.09 36.01 -11.12
N ASN A 818 15.23 35.59 -12.38
CA ASN A 818 15.21 36.45 -13.56
C ASN A 818 13.80 36.61 -14.18
N ALA A 819 12.74 36.11 -13.53
CA ALA A 819 11.36 36.33 -13.93
C ALA A 819 10.77 37.55 -13.21
N GLU A 820 10.57 38.66 -13.93
CA GLU A 820 9.93 39.88 -13.43
C GLU A 820 8.41 39.79 -13.56
N ILE A 821 7.72 39.64 -12.42
CA ILE A 821 6.25 39.58 -12.35
C ILE A 821 5.65 40.92 -12.77
N GLN A 822 4.83 40.90 -13.82
CA GLN A 822 4.09 42.06 -14.33
C GLN A 822 2.73 42.19 -13.62
N SER A 823 2.02 41.08 -13.41
CA SER A 823 0.75 41.06 -12.66
C SER A 823 0.37 39.66 -12.15
N LEU A 824 -0.51 39.64 -11.15
CA LEU A 824 -1.06 38.46 -10.47
C LEU A 824 -2.56 38.66 -10.28
N THR A 825 -3.38 37.62 -10.45
CA THR A 825 -4.83 37.70 -10.12
C THR A 825 -5.10 37.65 -8.61
N ASN A 826 -4.17 37.13 -7.81
CA ASN A 826 -4.31 36.93 -6.37
C ASN A 826 -3.02 37.36 -5.67
N VAL A 827 -3.16 37.96 -4.49
CA VAL A 827 -2.02 38.29 -3.62
C VAL A 827 -1.57 37.01 -2.90
N PRO A 828 -0.25 36.66 -2.90
CA PRO A 828 0.25 35.52 -2.14
C PRO A 828 0.22 35.79 -0.63
N ASP A 829 -0.08 34.75 0.15
CA ASP A 829 -0.05 34.79 1.62
C ASP A 829 1.40 34.90 2.15
N GLU A 830 2.36 34.32 1.43
CA GLU A 830 3.79 34.30 1.78
C GLU A 830 4.64 34.33 0.49
N LYS A 831 5.72 35.13 0.46
CA LYS A 831 6.75 35.06 -0.58
C LYS A 831 8.07 34.63 0.05
N ILE A 832 8.68 33.57 -0.47
CA ILE A 832 9.91 32.98 0.08
C ILE A 832 11.01 33.04 -0.98
N GLU A 833 12.14 33.66 -0.65
CA GLU A 833 13.28 33.79 -1.56
C GLU A 833 14.31 32.68 -1.36
N TYR A 834 14.74 32.08 -2.47
CA TYR A 834 15.80 31.07 -2.52
C TYR A 834 16.88 31.46 -3.54
N LYS A 835 18.01 30.74 -3.53
CA LYS A 835 19.08 30.93 -4.51
C LYS A 835 18.60 30.48 -5.89
N GLY A 836 18.22 31.45 -6.72
CA GLY A 836 17.78 31.24 -8.11
C GLY A 836 16.27 31.16 -8.30
N TYR A 837 15.46 31.10 -7.22
CA TYR A 837 14.00 31.03 -7.30
C TYR A 837 13.28 31.87 -6.22
N SER A 838 12.19 32.55 -6.60
CA SER A 838 11.17 33.12 -5.72
C SER A 838 9.97 32.17 -5.65
N VAL A 839 9.50 31.81 -4.46
CA VAL A 839 8.28 30.99 -4.28
C VAL A 839 7.12 31.86 -3.79
N LEU A 840 6.05 31.94 -4.59
CA LEU A 840 4.76 32.52 -4.22
C LEU A 840 3.90 31.44 -3.56
N CYS A 841 3.36 31.71 -2.38
CA CYS A 841 2.59 30.73 -1.62
C CYS A 841 1.15 31.21 -1.40
N PHE A 842 0.18 30.37 -1.74
CA PHE A 842 -1.25 30.62 -1.58
C PHE A 842 -1.89 29.52 -0.73
N LYS A 843 -2.78 29.88 0.20
CA LYS A 843 -3.45 28.93 1.11
C LYS A 843 -4.97 29.17 1.23
N PRO A 844 -5.74 29.12 0.13
CA PRO A 844 -7.18 29.30 0.16
C PRO A 844 -7.90 28.21 0.98
N HIS A 845 -9.03 28.57 1.58
CA HIS A 845 -9.96 27.63 2.21
C HIS A 845 -11.11 27.32 1.25
N LEU A 846 -11.03 26.17 0.59
CA LEU A 846 -11.94 25.75 -0.48
C LEU A 846 -13.03 24.82 0.05
N ARG A 847 -14.15 24.72 -0.67
CA ARG A 847 -15.20 23.70 -0.50
C ARG A 847 -14.91 22.47 -1.36
N ALA A 848 -15.62 21.37 -1.11
CA ALA A 848 -15.52 20.23 -2.01
C ALA A 848 -16.05 20.59 -3.41
N GLY A 849 -15.28 20.27 -4.45
CA GLY A 849 -15.54 20.65 -5.84
C GLY A 849 -15.15 22.08 -6.25
N GLU A 850 -14.69 22.92 -5.34
CA GLU A 850 -14.28 24.30 -5.65
C GLU A 850 -12.84 24.35 -6.21
N THR A 851 -12.60 25.18 -7.23
CA THR A 851 -11.28 25.41 -7.83
C THR A 851 -10.68 26.71 -7.32
N PHE A 852 -9.36 26.72 -7.07
CA PHE A 852 -8.62 27.98 -6.97
C PHE A 852 -8.33 28.47 -8.39
N ASN A 853 -8.71 29.71 -8.71
CA ASN A 853 -8.45 30.31 -10.00
C ASN A 853 -7.29 31.30 -9.84
N PHE A 854 -6.19 31.08 -10.56
CA PHE A 854 -4.97 31.89 -10.46
C PHE A 854 -4.33 32.08 -11.84
N LYS A 855 -3.95 33.32 -12.17
CA LYS A 855 -3.08 33.63 -13.31
C LYS A 855 -1.94 34.55 -12.90
N ILE A 856 -0.80 34.37 -13.54
CA ILE A 856 0.38 35.23 -13.43
C ILE A 856 0.87 35.62 -14.83
N TYR A 857 1.35 36.85 -14.94
CA TYR A 857 2.04 37.38 -16.12
C TYR A 857 3.42 37.85 -15.69
N PHE A 858 4.48 37.42 -16.40
CA PHE A 858 5.86 37.76 -16.08
C PHE A 858 6.73 37.87 -17.35
N LYS A 859 7.94 38.40 -17.20
CA LYS A 859 8.94 38.48 -18.28
C LYS A 859 10.27 37.91 -17.80
N TYR A 860 11.02 37.26 -18.68
CA TYR A 860 12.43 36.96 -18.41
C TYR A 860 13.29 38.20 -18.68
N SER A 861 14.16 38.53 -17.73
CA SER A 861 15.13 39.65 -17.80
C SER A 861 16.46 39.25 -18.45
#